data_AF-M6D8V3-F1
#
_entry.id   AF-M6D8V3-F1
#
_cell.length_a   1.000
_cell.length_b   1.000
_cell.length_c   1.000
_cell.angle_alpha   90.00
_cell.angle_beta   90.00
_cell.angle_gamma   90.00
#
_symmetry.space_group_name_H-M   'P 1'
#
loop_
_entity.id
_entity.type
_entity.pdbx_description
1 polymer ?
#
loop_
_entity_poly.entity_id
_entity_poly.type
_entity_poly.pdbx_seq_one_letter_code
_entity_poly.pdbx_strand_id
1 'polypeptide(L)'
;MFLPPGETVEPPNPDPTIRVYRGSGTVTSVSDGSTENLGSVKITESSTARVFTIQNNGELTLNLTNTPIVAKTGAEAAQFTIDQSGTDNVLDPGETTEFTVTFSPSSPTGTKSAQLQIASNDPNTPTFILNLSGTANPAPAPDIQVRRGSTTLTSGSSVHTFTSVQENTSGTAVSFTINNLGDAALNLSTITLTGTNADQYSLDTTGTNSSVAVSGSTTFSVTFSPTSTGTKTATITIPSDDAGTPNFTFGLSGTGTPTPVPEINVQRVTGSVNIADGSGTFDFGSQVENVAGSAVQFRIQNLGTASLSLSGTPIVEITGTNSDQFEVTVQPSTASVATSSNTTFSVRFVPTSTGAKTASISIANNDSDENPYNFTITGTGTPTPVPEINLKQGSTNIASSGTYSGIADTRIGTTSATTTFTVENTGTATLNLSGTPRVVVGGTDASMFSVSSQPSATVAASGTSTFTVTFSPTSTGTKSATLTIANNDSDESSYVINLSAIGNEPTAPCFDISTGTKSTNDATFGSIFESSNISLTTGTAFPTALFYADQASAGSSSLMYAYYYATSAETTGFYGRDGIGTTAISGMWPYGRNTSEFLYKDFGTGSLTFSPSTSATALVALDSFTSFVTANASFRVVRSCSPSLLEERSFTSTTGTTSSSGLSKEWTYRKKMKVNLIFVQGTYPTYTVAGVQEAVDRMTNIYGQNSVKIDLQFSATSISAAEFQDITDLSDDTGTVASSLTKLYVTNPGSAQAADSLNIYITASESEVGGVLGIASGIPGLPGVVGTKKAGMIVFLEPHRTSGTAGTALSAADLTFMGDTMAHEAGHFLGLFHTNERGGFDSTLVSSVSNWPFGIYNKDAMSDTPFCNKSNDANTDGMVSISECSGTGFTNSGASNLMFWAGDGVTSQTQLTGEQGWLLRLNPLAY
;
A
#
# COMPACT_ATOMS: atom_id res chain seq x y z
N MET A 1 -109.22 -74.07 -94.62
CA MET A 1 -109.86 -75.13 -93.81
C MET A 1 -109.90 -74.64 -92.37
N PHE A 2 -111.11 -74.48 -91.81
CA PHE A 2 -111.48 -74.11 -90.43
C PHE A 2 -111.15 -72.71 -89.89
N LEU A 3 -112.21 -71.92 -89.64
CA LEU A 3 -112.29 -70.99 -88.50
C LEU A 3 -112.29 -71.78 -87.18
N PRO A 4 -111.75 -71.22 -86.09
CA PRO A 4 -112.58 -70.93 -84.91
C PRO A 4 -112.06 -69.67 -84.13
N PRO A 5 -112.48 -69.35 -82.89
CA PRO A 5 -113.65 -68.53 -82.53
C PRO A 5 -113.29 -67.36 -81.56
N GLY A 6 -114.13 -66.31 -81.42
CA GLY A 6 -114.02 -65.46 -80.23
C GLY A 6 -114.55 -64.03 -80.22
N GLU A 7 -115.07 -63.46 -81.32
CA GLU A 7 -115.70 -62.13 -81.24
C GLU A 7 -117.21 -62.26 -81.01
N THR A 8 -117.61 -62.06 -79.76
CA THR A 8 -118.98 -61.69 -79.42
C THR A 8 -119.25 -60.31 -80.02
N VAL A 9 -120.05 -60.26 -81.08
CA VAL A 9 -120.72 -59.04 -81.51
C VAL A 9 -121.66 -58.65 -80.38
N GLU A 10 -121.29 -57.60 -79.64
CA GLU A 10 -122.11 -56.99 -78.60
C GLU A 10 -123.45 -56.56 -79.24
N PRO A 11 -124.61 -56.89 -78.67
CA PRO A 11 -125.91 -56.50 -79.23
C PRO A 11 -125.98 -54.97 -79.37
N PRO A 12 -126.65 -54.44 -80.41
CA PRO A 12 -126.74 -52.99 -80.64
C PRO A 12 -127.28 -52.31 -79.38
N ASN A 13 -126.51 -51.34 -78.87
CA ASN A 13 -126.90 -50.54 -77.72
C ASN A 13 -127.92 -49.49 -78.18
N PRO A 14 -129.19 -49.56 -77.75
CA PRO A 14 -130.23 -48.64 -78.21
C PRO A 14 -130.04 -47.20 -77.70
N ASP A 15 -129.13 -46.98 -76.75
CA ASP A 15 -128.85 -45.67 -76.15
C ASP A 15 -127.66 -44.97 -76.84
N PRO A 16 -127.59 -43.62 -76.85
CA PRO A 16 -126.41 -42.89 -77.33
C PRO A 16 -125.19 -43.32 -76.50
N THR A 17 -124.07 -43.64 -77.16
CA THR A 17 -122.90 -44.21 -76.47
C THR A 17 -121.63 -43.44 -76.84
N ILE A 18 -120.98 -42.80 -75.86
CA ILE A 18 -119.72 -42.09 -76.09
C ILE A 18 -118.53 -43.04 -76.09
N ARG A 19 -117.70 -42.96 -77.13
CA ARG A 19 -116.36 -43.56 -77.15
C ARG A 19 -115.33 -42.52 -77.53
N VAL A 20 -114.18 -42.56 -76.86
CA VAL A 20 -113.04 -41.69 -77.18
C VAL A 20 -111.90 -42.57 -77.68
N TYR A 21 -111.29 -42.17 -78.79
CA TYR A 21 -110.19 -42.86 -79.46
C TYR A 21 -108.96 -41.95 -79.51
N ARG A 22 -107.77 -42.54 -79.51
CA ARG A 22 -106.51 -41.78 -79.69
C ARG A 22 -106.13 -41.80 -81.18
N GLY A 23 -106.05 -40.64 -81.82
CA GLY A 23 -105.76 -40.46 -83.25
C GLY A 23 -107.01 -40.25 -84.10
N SER A 24 -106.83 -39.86 -85.36
CA SER A 24 -107.92 -39.61 -86.32
C SER A 24 -108.44 -40.92 -86.94
N GLY A 25 -109.69 -41.29 -86.67
CA GLY A 25 -110.33 -42.55 -87.13
C GLY A 25 -110.29 -43.71 -86.10
N THR A 26 -110.37 -44.97 -86.57
CA THR A 26 -110.39 -46.16 -85.69
C THR A 26 -108.99 -46.55 -85.21
N VAL A 27 -108.58 -46.00 -84.07
CA VAL A 27 -107.33 -46.37 -83.38
C VAL A 27 -107.54 -46.33 -81.86
N THR A 28 -107.02 -47.34 -81.16
CA THR A 28 -107.03 -47.60 -79.69
C THR A 28 -108.10 -46.85 -78.87
N SER A 29 -109.14 -47.57 -78.44
CA SER A 29 -110.14 -47.03 -77.52
C SER A 29 -109.47 -46.54 -76.22
N VAL A 30 -109.76 -45.31 -75.84
CA VAL A 30 -109.39 -44.73 -74.56
C VAL A 30 -110.52 -45.05 -73.58
N SER A 31 -110.18 -45.68 -72.45
CA SER A 31 -111.16 -46.00 -71.41
C SER A 31 -111.46 -44.77 -70.55
N ASP A 32 -112.70 -44.64 -70.10
CA ASP A 32 -113.10 -43.64 -69.13
C ASP A 32 -112.27 -43.79 -67.83
N GLY A 33 -111.80 -42.67 -67.29
CA GLY A 33 -110.93 -42.59 -66.11
C GLY A 33 -109.46 -42.93 -66.35
N SER A 34 -109.06 -43.32 -67.58
CA SER A 34 -107.66 -43.65 -67.88
C SER A 34 -106.74 -42.42 -67.89
N THR A 35 -105.43 -42.64 -67.86
CA THR A 35 -104.41 -41.58 -67.89
C THR A 35 -103.63 -41.57 -69.18
N GLU A 36 -103.62 -40.42 -69.82
CA GLU A 36 -102.83 -40.13 -70.99
C GLU A 36 -101.52 -39.43 -70.60
N ASN A 37 -100.38 -40.07 -70.87
CA ASN A 37 -99.07 -39.43 -70.69
C ASN A 37 -98.60 -38.79 -72.01
N LEU A 38 -98.47 -37.46 -72.03
CA LEU A 38 -98.04 -36.65 -73.18
C LEU A 38 -96.51 -36.55 -73.31
N GLY A 39 -95.75 -37.23 -72.44
CA GLY A 39 -94.29 -37.34 -72.49
C GLY A 39 -93.56 -36.37 -71.56
N SER A 40 -92.24 -36.24 -71.76
CA SER A 40 -91.38 -35.32 -71.01
C SER A 40 -90.78 -34.28 -71.95
N VAL A 41 -90.87 -33.00 -71.59
CA VAL A 41 -90.27 -31.87 -72.32
C VAL A 41 -89.58 -30.92 -71.35
N LYS A 42 -88.63 -30.12 -71.84
CA LYS A 42 -87.97 -29.11 -71.01
C LYS A 42 -88.94 -27.97 -70.70
N ILE A 43 -88.77 -27.30 -69.56
CA ILE A 43 -89.49 -26.06 -69.26
C ILE A 43 -89.28 -25.08 -70.43
N THR A 44 -90.37 -24.44 -70.90
CA THR A 44 -90.46 -23.56 -72.09
C THR A 44 -90.55 -24.22 -73.48
N GLU A 45 -90.49 -25.55 -73.57
CA GLU A 45 -90.83 -26.30 -74.80
C GLU A 45 -92.25 -26.89 -74.71
N SER A 46 -92.83 -27.24 -75.86
CA SER A 46 -94.14 -27.91 -75.93
C SER A 46 -93.99 -29.35 -76.45
N SER A 47 -94.81 -30.27 -75.93
CA SER A 47 -94.97 -31.60 -76.52
C SER A 47 -95.55 -31.51 -77.93
N THR A 48 -95.43 -32.56 -78.72
CA THR A 48 -96.22 -32.70 -79.94
C THR A 48 -97.71 -32.76 -79.59
N ALA A 49 -98.58 -32.11 -80.38
CA ALA A 49 -100.02 -32.16 -80.19
C ALA A 49 -100.55 -33.58 -80.42
N ARG A 50 -101.39 -34.07 -79.50
CA ARG A 50 -102.03 -35.40 -79.58
C ARG A 50 -103.50 -35.26 -79.93
N VAL A 51 -103.94 -36.00 -80.95
CA VAL A 51 -105.32 -35.99 -81.47
C VAL A 51 -106.17 -37.01 -80.71
N PHE A 52 -107.41 -36.63 -80.36
CA PHE A 52 -108.44 -37.49 -79.80
C PHE A 52 -109.71 -37.37 -80.62
N THR A 53 -110.34 -38.50 -80.90
CA THR A 53 -111.60 -38.59 -81.65
C THR A 53 -112.71 -39.05 -80.73
N ILE A 54 -113.78 -38.29 -80.62
CA ILE A 54 -115.03 -38.66 -79.95
C ILE A 54 -115.94 -39.27 -81.00
N GLN A 55 -116.50 -40.45 -80.76
CA GLN A 55 -117.43 -41.13 -81.66
C GLN A 55 -118.71 -41.50 -80.93
N ASN A 56 -119.84 -41.39 -81.62
CA ASN A 56 -121.09 -41.98 -81.17
C ASN A 56 -121.21 -43.43 -81.64
N ASN A 57 -121.09 -44.38 -80.72
CA ASN A 57 -121.23 -45.81 -80.99
C ASN A 57 -122.63 -46.36 -80.68
N GLY A 58 -123.58 -45.51 -80.32
CA GLY A 58 -124.99 -45.87 -80.09
C GLY A 58 -125.88 -45.65 -81.31
N GLU A 59 -127.14 -46.09 -81.23
CA GLU A 59 -128.11 -45.90 -82.33
C GLU A 59 -128.94 -44.60 -82.24
N LEU A 60 -128.78 -43.81 -81.17
CA LEU A 60 -129.40 -42.50 -80.99
C LEU A 60 -128.37 -41.37 -80.98
N THR A 61 -128.77 -40.15 -81.33
CA THR A 61 -127.90 -38.96 -81.38
C THR A 61 -127.26 -38.68 -80.01
N LEU A 62 -125.93 -38.59 -79.99
CA LEU A 62 -125.10 -38.23 -78.83
C LEU A 62 -124.92 -36.70 -78.80
N ASN A 63 -125.41 -36.07 -77.73
CA ASN A 63 -125.26 -34.65 -77.48
C ASN A 63 -124.15 -34.43 -76.45
N LEU A 64 -123.11 -33.69 -76.82
CA LEU A 64 -122.04 -33.26 -75.93
C LEU A 64 -122.43 -31.92 -75.29
N THR A 65 -122.57 -31.89 -73.96
CA THR A 65 -123.30 -30.83 -73.25
C THR A 65 -122.41 -29.82 -72.54
N ASN A 66 -121.10 -30.10 -72.39
CA ASN A 66 -120.18 -29.14 -71.81
C ASN A 66 -119.96 -27.92 -72.73
N THR A 67 -119.73 -26.75 -72.13
CA THR A 67 -119.29 -25.55 -72.85
C THR A 67 -118.05 -25.00 -72.13
N PRO A 68 -116.82 -25.16 -72.67
CA PRO A 68 -116.40 -25.88 -73.89
C PRO A 68 -116.72 -27.38 -73.90
N ILE A 69 -116.90 -27.99 -75.09
CA ILE A 69 -117.23 -29.43 -75.27
C ILE A 69 -116.27 -30.35 -74.50
N VAL A 70 -114.97 -30.09 -74.59
CA VAL A 70 -113.93 -30.73 -73.79
C VAL A 70 -113.50 -29.75 -72.71
N ALA A 71 -114.07 -29.90 -71.51
CA ALA A 71 -113.69 -29.10 -70.37
C ALA A 71 -112.40 -29.64 -69.73
N LYS A 72 -111.54 -28.76 -69.23
CA LYS A 72 -110.35 -29.14 -68.46
C LYS A 72 -110.43 -28.69 -67.02
N THR A 73 -110.01 -29.56 -66.12
CA THR A 73 -109.98 -29.31 -64.68
C THR A 73 -108.65 -29.77 -64.08
N GLY A 74 -108.33 -29.28 -62.88
CA GLY A 74 -107.08 -29.60 -62.16
C GLY A 74 -106.13 -28.40 -62.04
N ALA A 75 -105.28 -28.41 -61.01
CA ALA A 75 -104.40 -27.29 -60.66
C ALA A 75 -103.38 -26.96 -61.77
N GLU A 76 -102.93 -27.96 -62.51
CA GLU A 76 -101.94 -27.81 -63.59
C GLU A 76 -102.58 -27.80 -64.98
N ALA A 77 -103.91 -27.65 -65.08
CA ALA A 77 -104.64 -27.64 -66.36
C ALA A 77 -104.23 -26.49 -67.30
N ALA A 78 -103.62 -25.42 -66.77
CA ALA A 78 -103.04 -24.35 -67.57
C ALA A 78 -101.84 -24.81 -68.43
N GLN A 79 -101.16 -25.89 -68.03
CA GLN A 79 -100.02 -26.45 -68.77
C GLN A 79 -100.44 -27.36 -69.93
N PHE A 80 -101.76 -27.60 -70.08
CA PHE A 80 -102.33 -28.41 -71.15
C PHE A 80 -103.25 -27.54 -72.00
N THR A 81 -102.92 -27.38 -73.27
CA THR A 81 -103.74 -26.62 -74.23
C THR A 81 -104.60 -27.58 -75.03
N ILE A 82 -105.89 -27.26 -75.14
CA ILE A 82 -106.87 -28.03 -75.92
C ILE A 82 -107.28 -27.19 -77.11
N ASP A 83 -107.10 -27.72 -78.31
CA ASP A 83 -107.71 -27.17 -79.51
C ASP A 83 -108.90 -28.04 -79.90
N GLN A 84 -110.09 -27.45 -79.82
CA GLN A 84 -111.39 -28.07 -80.10
C GLN A 84 -112.21 -27.14 -81.02
N SER A 85 -111.52 -26.37 -81.87
CA SER A 85 -112.14 -25.39 -82.76
C SER A 85 -113.02 -26.01 -83.86
N GLY A 86 -112.84 -27.31 -84.13
CA GLY A 86 -113.65 -28.10 -85.08
C GLY A 86 -114.51 -29.18 -84.43
N THR A 87 -114.76 -29.12 -83.11
CA THR A 87 -115.58 -30.14 -82.45
C THR A 87 -117.08 -29.87 -82.58
N ASP A 88 -117.84 -30.84 -83.09
CA ASP A 88 -119.30 -30.81 -83.15
C ASP A 88 -119.92 -31.29 -81.82
N ASN A 89 -120.96 -30.61 -81.35
CA ASN A 89 -121.63 -30.95 -80.10
C ASN A 89 -122.80 -31.93 -80.25
N VAL A 90 -123.13 -32.32 -81.49
CA VAL A 90 -124.22 -33.26 -81.82
C VAL A 90 -123.66 -34.27 -82.81
N LEU A 91 -123.63 -35.54 -82.42
CA LEU A 91 -123.11 -36.63 -83.25
C LEU A 91 -124.22 -37.65 -83.49
N ASP A 92 -124.66 -37.77 -84.74
CA ASP A 92 -125.55 -38.84 -85.18
C ASP A 92 -124.85 -40.21 -85.10
N PRO A 93 -125.59 -41.34 -85.15
CA PRO A 93 -125.00 -42.68 -85.02
C PRO A 93 -123.83 -42.90 -85.99
N GLY A 94 -122.65 -43.22 -85.45
CA GLY A 94 -121.41 -43.47 -86.21
C GLY A 94 -120.53 -42.24 -86.47
N GLU A 95 -121.05 -41.02 -86.32
CA GLU A 95 -120.31 -39.77 -86.55
C GLU A 95 -119.21 -39.54 -85.49
N THR A 96 -118.18 -38.81 -85.92
CA THR A 96 -116.99 -38.53 -85.11
C THR A 96 -116.67 -37.04 -85.08
N THR A 97 -116.06 -36.59 -84.00
CA THR A 97 -115.43 -35.26 -83.95
C THR A 97 -114.10 -35.29 -83.20
N GLU A 98 -113.20 -34.35 -83.50
CA GLU A 98 -111.81 -34.40 -83.03
C GLU A 98 -111.38 -33.17 -82.23
N PHE A 99 -110.54 -33.38 -81.23
CA PHE A 99 -109.80 -32.32 -80.53
C PHE A 99 -108.34 -32.72 -80.35
N THR A 100 -107.47 -31.75 -80.11
CA THR A 100 -106.05 -32.01 -79.82
C THR A 100 -105.63 -31.48 -78.46
N VAL A 101 -104.65 -32.14 -77.85
CA VAL A 101 -104.09 -31.79 -76.54
C VAL A 101 -102.58 -31.64 -76.65
N THR A 102 -102.04 -30.54 -76.13
CA THR A 102 -100.59 -30.25 -76.08
C THR A 102 -100.15 -29.95 -74.65
N PHE A 103 -99.00 -30.46 -74.21
CA PHE A 103 -98.39 -30.15 -72.91
C PHE A 103 -97.25 -29.13 -73.05
N SER A 104 -97.37 -27.98 -72.39
CA SER A 104 -96.42 -26.86 -72.47
C SER A 104 -96.05 -26.37 -71.06
N PRO A 105 -95.07 -26.99 -70.37
CA PRO A 105 -94.71 -26.62 -69.01
C PRO A 105 -93.96 -25.29 -68.91
N SER A 106 -94.41 -24.44 -68.00
CA SER A 106 -93.83 -23.11 -67.78
C SER A 106 -93.03 -22.96 -66.46
N SER A 107 -93.17 -23.90 -65.50
CA SER A 107 -92.41 -24.08 -64.23
C SER A 107 -93.36 -24.63 -63.14
N PRO A 108 -92.89 -25.28 -62.03
CA PRO A 108 -91.57 -25.87 -61.78
C PRO A 108 -91.44 -27.29 -62.37
N THR A 109 -90.23 -27.85 -62.35
CA THR A 109 -89.94 -29.22 -62.85
C THR A 109 -90.76 -30.29 -62.13
N GLY A 110 -90.96 -31.43 -62.79
CA GLY A 110 -91.70 -32.58 -62.26
C GLY A 110 -92.96 -32.89 -63.05
N THR A 111 -93.68 -33.93 -62.62
CA THR A 111 -94.91 -34.39 -63.28
C THR A 111 -96.06 -33.42 -63.04
N LYS A 112 -96.76 -33.07 -64.11
CA LYS A 112 -97.92 -32.18 -64.18
C LYS A 112 -99.10 -33.01 -64.62
N SER A 113 -100.26 -32.77 -64.01
CA SER A 113 -101.47 -33.56 -64.27
C SER A 113 -102.70 -32.68 -64.39
N ALA A 114 -103.60 -33.04 -65.30
CA ALA A 114 -104.89 -32.39 -65.49
C ALA A 114 -105.96 -33.44 -65.81
N GLN A 115 -107.22 -33.05 -65.89
CA GLN A 115 -108.30 -33.94 -66.29
C GLN A 115 -109.14 -33.27 -67.37
N LEU A 116 -109.50 -34.03 -68.41
CA LEU A 116 -110.47 -33.66 -69.42
C LEU A 116 -111.83 -34.28 -69.07
N GLN A 117 -112.89 -33.51 -69.24
CA GLN A 117 -114.26 -33.93 -68.98
C GLN A 117 -115.13 -33.61 -70.19
N ILE A 118 -115.79 -34.64 -70.72
CA ILE A 118 -116.69 -34.57 -71.86
C ILE A 118 -118.06 -35.05 -71.38
N ALA A 119 -118.95 -34.12 -71.03
CA ALA A 119 -120.31 -34.45 -70.62
C ALA A 119 -121.16 -34.79 -71.83
N SER A 120 -122.00 -35.83 -71.73
CA SER A 120 -122.88 -36.26 -72.80
C SER A 120 -124.23 -36.75 -72.28
N ASN A 121 -125.18 -37.00 -73.18
CA ASN A 121 -126.46 -37.66 -72.86
C ASN A 121 -126.37 -39.21 -72.87
N ASP A 122 -125.18 -39.80 -72.90
CA ASP A 122 -124.99 -41.24 -72.68
C ASP A 122 -125.38 -41.60 -71.23
N PRO A 123 -126.39 -42.46 -71.01
CA PRO A 123 -126.86 -42.79 -69.67
C PRO A 123 -125.86 -43.62 -68.86
N ASN A 124 -124.95 -44.36 -69.51
CA ASN A 124 -123.94 -45.19 -68.87
C ASN A 124 -122.66 -44.41 -68.60
N THR A 125 -122.32 -43.44 -69.45
CA THR A 125 -121.16 -42.55 -69.28
C THR A 125 -121.56 -41.09 -69.46
N PRO A 126 -122.33 -40.51 -68.52
CA PRO A 126 -122.84 -39.14 -68.63
C PRO A 126 -121.72 -38.09 -68.62
N THR A 127 -120.53 -38.45 -68.14
CA THR A 127 -119.31 -37.64 -68.29
C THR A 127 -118.13 -38.56 -68.50
N PHE A 128 -117.51 -38.48 -69.68
CA PHE A 128 -116.27 -39.18 -69.97
C PHE A 128 -115.10 -38.37 -69.42
N ILE A 129 -114.24 -39.03 -68.66
CA ILE A 129 -113.09 -38.47 -67.98
C ILE A 129 -111.80 -39.03 -68.59
N LEU A 130 -110.88 -38.15 -68.98
CA LEU A 130 -109.52 -38.52 -69.38
C LEU A 130 -108.50 -37.76 -68.54
N ASN A 131 -107.74 -38.47 -67.71
CA ASN A 131 -106.65 -37.85 -66.96
C ASN A 131 -105.46 -37.61 -67.90
N LEU A 132 -104.78 -36.49 -67.76
CA LEU A 132 -103.58 -36.12 -68.51
C LEU A 132 -102.39 -36.09 -67.56
N SER A 133 -101.21 -36.48 -68.04
CA SER A 133 -99.93 -36.30 -67.37
C SER A 133 -98.83 -35.89 -68.35
N GLY A 134 -97.86 -35.10 -67.88
CA GLY A 134 -96.63 -34.77 -68.62
C GLY A 134 -95.53 -34.35 -67.65
N THR A 135 -94.25 -34.59 -67.96
CA THR A 135 -93.12 -34.27 -67.05
C THR A 135 -92.31 -33.09 -67.56
N ALA A 136 -92.14 -32.07 -66.72
CA ALA A 136 -91.30 -30.91 -66.99
C ALA A 136 -89.85 -31.15 -66.51
N ASN A 137 -88.89 -31.19 -67.43
CA ASN A 137 -87.45 -31.33 -67.13
C ASN A 137 -86.76 -29.94 -67.02
N PRO A 138 -85.69 -29.81 -66.21
CA PRO A 138 -84.92 -28.56 -66.13
C PRO A 138 -84.24 -28.24 -67.47
N ALA A 139 -84.00 -26.95 -67.73
CA ALA A 139 -83.19 -26.48 -68.87
C ALA A 139 -81.68 -26.61 -68.53
N PRO A 140 -80.81 -26.91 -69.51
CA PRO A 140 -79.35 -26.95 -69.28
C PRO A 140 -78.81 -25.62 -68.75
N ALA A 141 -77.92 -25.65 -67.76
CA ALA A 141 -77.34 -24.48 -67.09
C ALA A 141 -75.84 -24.70 -66.77
N PRO A 142 -74.99 -23.65 -66.86
CA PRO A 142 -73.59 -23.72 -66.45
C PRO A 142 -73.45 -23.69 -64.91
N ASP A 143 -72.34 -24.23 -64.38
CA ASP A 143 -72.03 -24.25 -62.93
C ASP A 143 -70.52 -24.01 -62.73
N ILE A 144 -70.15 -22.89 -62.10
CA ILE A 144 -68.77 -22.45 -61.95
C ILE A 144 -68.09 -23.00 -60.69
N GLN A 145 -66.89 -23.56 -60.86
CA GLN A 145 -66.02 -23.93 -59.75
C GLN A 145 -64.62 -23.35 -59.93
N VAL A 146 -64.09 -22.67 -58.90
CA VAL A 146 -62.72 -22.14 -58.92
C VAL A 146 -61.84 -22.95 -57.95
N ARG A 147 -60.62 -23.29 -58.39
CA ARG A 147 -59.64 -24.07 -57.62
C ARG A 147 -58.27 -23.41 -57.60
N ARG A 148 -57.50 -23.67 -56.54
CA ARG A 148 -56.04 -23.50 -56.50
C ARG A 148 -55.41 -24.87 -56.32
N GLY A 149 -54.70 -25.38 -57.32
CA GLY A 149 -54.23 -26.77 -57.32
C GLY A 149 -55.39 -27.75 -57.14
N SER A 150 -55.33 -28.61 -56.12
CA SER A 150 -56.42 -29.55 -55.77
C SER A 150 -57.50 -28.96 -54.85
N THR A 151 -57.33 -27.73 -54.35
CA THR A 151 -58.26 -27.12 -53.39
C THR A 151 -59.34 -26.33 -54.09
N THR A 152 -60.60 -26.70 -53.88
CA THR A 152 -61.76 -25.91 -54.31
C THR A 152 -61.97 -24.70 -53.40
N LEU A 153 -62.17 -23.53 -54.02
CA LEU A 153 -62.53 -22.31 -53.34
C LEU A 153 -64.06 -22.22 -53.22
N THR A 154 -64.53 -21.57 -52.16
CA THR A 154 -65.93 -21.23 -51.93
C THR A 154 -66.13 -19.74 -52.17
N SER A 155 -67.06 -19.39 -53.06
CA SER A 155 -67.39 -18.00 -53.39
C SER A 155 -67.78 -17.21 -52.14
N GLY A 156 -67.28 -15.98 -52.02
CA GLY A 156 -67.56 -15.04 -50.92
C GLY A 156 -66.83 -15.30 -49.61
N SER A 157 -66.22 -16.48 -49.39
CA SER A 157 -65.61 -16.84 -48.10
C SER A 157 -64.16 -17.29 -48.18
N SER A 158 -63.68 -17.79 -49.32
CA SER A 158 -62.29 -18.23 -49.43
C SER A 158 -61.32 -17.05 -49.49
N VAL A 159 -60.13 -17.23 -48.90
CA VAL A 159 -59.01 -16.30 -49.02
C VAL A 159 -57.75 -17.08 -49.40
N HIS A 160 -57.06 -16.65 -50.45
CA HIS A 160 -55.74 -17.19 -50.79
C HIS A 160 -54.64 -16.33 -50.18
N THR A 161 -53.78 -16.95 -49.36
CA THR A 161 -52.64 -16.26 -48.74
C THR A 161 -51.34 -16.55 -49.50
N PHE A 162 -50.69 -15.50 -50.00
CA PHE A 162 -49.36 -15.54 -50.60
C PHE A 162 -48.27 -15.65 -49.52
N THR A 163 -47.09 -16.16 -49.88
CA THR A 163 -45.91 -16.05 -49.02
C THR A 163 -45.53 -14.59 -48.81
N SER A 164 -44.89 -14.27 -47.69
CA SER A 164 -44.37 -12.92 -47.47
C SER A 164 -43.34 -12.54 -48.53
N VAL A 165 -43.36 -11.29 -48.97
CA VAL A 165 -42.46 -10.75 -49.99
C VAL A 165 -41.88 -9.44 -49.47
N GLN A 166 -40.59 -9.20 -49.72
CA GLN A 166 -39.97 -7.93 -49.36
C GLN A 166 -40.64 -6.79 -50.13
N GLU A 167 -40.90 -5.67 -49.47
CA GLU A 167 -41.43 -4.49 -50.13
C GLU A 167 -40.57 -4.08 -51.34
N ASN A 168 -41.24 -3.57 -52.38
CA ASN A 168 -40.66 -3.20 -53.68
C ASN A 168 -40.05 -4.37 -54.47
N THR A 169 -40.39 -5.62 -54.13
CA THR A 169 -40.07 -6.82 -54.91
C THR A 169 -41.34 -7.59 -55.27
N SER A 170 -41.25 -8.50 -56.25
CA SER A 170 -42.37 -9.34 -56.68
C SER A 170 -42.17 -10.79 -56.24
N GLY A 171 -43.23 -11.39 -55.70
CA GLY A 171 -43.28 -12.81 -55.40
C GLY A 171 -43.50 -13.68 -56.63
N THR A 172 -43.69 -14.98 -56.42
CA THR A 172 -44.04 -15.92 -57.49
C THR A 172 -45.52 -15.81 -57.88
N ALA A 173 -45.82 -15.84 -59.18
CA ALA A 173 -47.20 -15.89 -59.67
C ALA A 173 -47.92 -17.18 -59.23
N VAL A 174 -49.17 -17.05 -58.79
CA VAL A 174 -50.04 -18.17 -58.39
C VAL A 174 -51.15 -18.35 -59.42
N SER A 175 -51.31 -19.56 -59.94
CA SER A 175 -52.36 -19.90 -60.92
C SER A 175 -53.63 -20.43 -60.23
N PHE A 176 -54.79 -19.98 -60.74
CA PHE A 176 -56.12 -20.42 -60.36
C PHE A 176 -56.81 -21.05 -61.57
N THR A 177 -57.60 -22.10 -61.33
CA THR A 177 -58.31 -22.85 -62.37
C THR A 177 -59.81 -22.67 -62.20
N ILE A 178 -60.50 -22.32 -63.27
CA ILE A 178 -61.96 -22.23 -63.35
C ILE A 178 -62.44 -23.45 -64.14
N ASN A 179 -63.32 -24.25 -63.53
CA ASN A 179 -63.95 -25.42 -64.12
C ASN A 179 -65.44 -25.13 -64.36
N ASN A 180 -65.98 -25.69 -65.45
CA ASN A 180 -67.41 -25.74 -65.67
C ASN A 180 -67.94 -27.14 -65.34
N LEU A 181 -68.72 -27.25 -64.27
CA LEU A 181 -69.34 -28.49 -63.81
C LEU A 181 -70.78 -28.66 -64.30
N GLY A 182 -71.34 -27.65 -64.96
CA GLY A 182 -72.71 -27.66 -65.47
C GLY A 182 -72.86 -28.41 -66.79
N ASP A 183 -74.07 -28.43 -67.33
CA ASP A 183 -74.44 -29.11 -68.58
C ASP A 183 -74.66 -28.15 -69.76
N ALA A 184 -74.36 -26.86 -69.57
CA ALA A 184 -74.22 -25.84 -70.61
C ALA A 184 -72.83 -25.17 -70.58
N ALA A 185 -72.42 -24.49 -71.66
CA ALA A 185 -71.15 -23.75 -71.70
C ALA A 185 -71.19 -22.55 -70.72
N LEU A 186 -70.13 -22.38 -69.92
CA LEU A 186 -69.98 -21.29 -68.96
C LEU A 186 -69.29 -20.11 -69.64
N ASN A 187 -69.99 -19.00 -69.79
CA ASN A 187 -69.46 -17.78 -70.37
C ASN A 187 -68.95 -16.84 -69.27
N LEU A 188 -67.66 -16.51 -69.33
CA LEU A 188 -66.98 -15.63 -68.40
C LEU A 188 -66.93 -14.21 -68.95
N SER A 189 -67.18 -13.24 -68.09
CA SER A 189 -66.86 -11.83 -68.36
C SER A 189 -65.49 -11.47 -67.79
N THR A 190 -65.09 -10.21 -67.93
CA THR A 190 -63.79 -9.71 -67.44
C THR A 190 -63.60 -10.01 -65.95
N ILE A 191 -62.58 -10.82 -65.64
CA ILE A 191 -62.14 -11.05 -64.27
C ILE A 191 -61.55 -9.74 -63.75
N THR A 192 -61.99 -9.32 -62.58
CA THR A 192 -61.55 -8.06 -61.97
C THR A 192 -60.88 -8.31 -60.64
N LEU A 193 -59.92 -7.43 -60.33
CA LEU A 193 -59.21 -7.37 -59.08
C LEU A 193 -59.57 -6.04 -58.42
N THR A 194 -60.09 -6.10 -57.20
CA THR A 194 -60.62 -4.94 -56.46
C THR A 194 -60.17 -4.98 -55.00
N GLY A 195 -60.46 -3.92 -54.25
CA GLY A 195 -60.10 -3.80 -52.83
C GLY A 195 -58.94 -2.85 -52.58
N THR A 196 -58.67 -2.58 -51.30
CA THR A 196 -57.80 -1.49 -50.84
C THR A 196 -56.35 -1.57 -51.34
N ASN A 197 -55.82 -2.78 -51.53
CA ASN A 197 -54.43 -2.99 -51.95
C ASN A 197 -54.34 -3.72 -53.30
N ALA A 198 -55.36 -3.57 -54.15
CA ALA A 198 -55.41 -4.23 -55.45
C ALA A 198 -54.23 -3.86 -56.37
N ASP A 199 -53.70 -2.65 -56.23
CA ASP A 199 -52.50 -2.15 -56.92
C ASP A 199 -51.22 -2.94 -56.60
N GLN A 200 -51.20 -3.69 -55.49
CA GLN A 200 -50.08 -4.55 -55.07
C GLN A 200 -50.24 -6.00 -55.53
N TYR A 201 -51.27 -6.29 -56.33
CA TYR A 201 -51.46 -7.56 -56.99
C TYR A 201 -51.57 -7.34 -58.51
N SER A 202 -50.89 -8.14 -59.31
CA SER A 202 -51.07 -8.13 -60.76
C SER A 202 -51.88 -9.33 -61.20
N LEU A 203 -52.93 -9.09 -61.99
CA LEU A 203 -53.81 -10.11 -62.56
C LEU A 203 -53.42 -10.37 -64.02
N ASP A 204 -53.14 -11.62 -64.36
CA ASP A 204 -52.86 -12.08 -65.72
C ASP A 204 -53.94 -13.06 -66.19
N THR A 205 -54.72 -12.63 -67.18
CA THR A 205 -55.82 -13.37 -67.82
C THR A 205 -55.52 -13.76 -69.26
N THR A 206 -54.28 -13.61 -69.73
CA THR A 206 -53.90 -13.86 -71.14
C THR A 206 -54.19 -15.29 -71.62
N GLY A 207 -54.27 -16.26 -70.69
CA GLY A 207 -54.66 -17.65 -70.96
C GLY A 207 -56.10 -18.02 -70.60
N THR A 208 -56.97 -17.04 -70.29
CA THR A 208 -58.35 -17.30 -69.85
C THR A 208 -59.32 -17.34 -71.04
N ASN A 209 -59.94 -18.50 -71.30
CA ASN A 209 -61.02 -18.63 -72.28
C ASN A 209 -62.31 -17.97 -71.77
N SER A 210 -62.95 -17.13 -72.59
CA SER A 210 -64.22 -16.45 -72.27
C SER A 210 -65.44 -17.38 -72.33
N SER A 211 -65.31 -18.58 -72.91
CA SER A 211 -66.33 -19.62 -72.89
C SER A 211 -65.67 -20.95 -72.55
N VAL A 212 -66.14 -21.58 -71.48
CA VAL A 212 -65.64 -22.86 -70.98
C VAL A 212 -66.67 -23.93 -71.28
N ALA A 213 -66.32 -24.86 -72.17
CA ALA A 213 -67.19 -25.96 -72.57
C ALA A 213 -67.60 -26.82 -71.35
N VAL A 214 -68.67 -27.61 -71.50
CA VAL A 214 -69.12 -28.58 -70.49
C VAL A 214 -67.96 -29.49 -70.08
N SER A 215 -67.73 -29.64 -68.76
CA SER A 215 -66.58 -30.36 -68.19
C SER A 215 -65.19 -29.80 -68.54
N GLY A 216 -65.12 -28.64 -69.19
CA GLY A 216 -63.89 -27.94 -69.53
C GLY A 216 -63.33 -27.10 -68.38
N SER A 217 -62.12 -26.57 -68.58
CA SER A 217 -61.50 -25.63 -67.64
C SER A 217 -60.67 -24.56 -68.33
N THR A 218 -60.37 -23.50 -67.59
CA THR A 218 -59.48 -22.40 -67.98
C THR A 218 -58.71 -21.88 -66.78
N THR A 219 -57.65 -21.08 -66.99
CA THR A 219 -56.82 -20.56 -65.90
C THR A 219 -56.55 -19.06 -65.99
N PHE A 220 -56.21 -18.46 -64.86
CA PHE A 220 -55.61 -17.13 -64.74
C PHE A 220 -54.54 -17.17 -63.65
N SER A 221 -53.69 -16.14 -63.54
CA SER A 221 -52.70 -16.06 -62.46
C SER A 221 -52.67 -14.70 -61.79
N VAL A 222 -52.19 -14.68 -60.54
CA VAL A 222 -52.05 -13.47 -59.74
C VAL A 222 -50.65 -13.43 -59.11
N THR A 223 -49.97 -12.29 -59.16
CA THR A 223 -48.67 -12.08 -58.49
C THR A 223 -48.78 -11.01 -57.40
N PHE A 224 -48.21 -11.26 -56.22
CA PHE A 224 -48.15 -10.29 -55.13
C PHE A 224 -46.84 -9.50 -55.16
N SER A 225 -46.91 -8.17 -55.22
CA SER A 225 -45.77 -7.23 -55.25
C SER A 225 -46.00 -6.09 -54.25
N PRO A 226 -45.72 -6.28 -52.95
CA PRO A 226 -45.98 -5.26 -51.94
C PRO A 226 -45.10 -4.03 -52.15
N THR A 227 -45.64 -2.82 -51.96
CA THR A 227 -44.88 -1.56 -51.99
C THR A 227 -44.54 -1.03 -50.60
N SER A 228 -45.05 -1.69 -49.56
CA SER A 228 -44.86 -1.34 -48.15
C SER A 228 -45.03 -2.56 -47.26
N THR A 229 -44.47 -2.49 -46.05
CA THR A 229 -44.63 -3.55 -45.05
C THR A 229 -46.08 -3.77 -44.57
N GLY A 230 -46.34 -4.94 -43.98
CA GLY A 230 -47.63 -5.31 -43.41
C GLY A 230 -48.56 -6.05 -44.38
N THR A 231 -49.71 -6.48 -43.86
CA THR A 231 -50.69 -7.29 -44.59
C THR A 231 -51.42 -6.46 -45.65
N LYS A 232 -51.49 -6.97 -46.88
CA LYS A 232 -52.17 -6.40 -48.04
C LYS A 232 -53.27 -7.34 -48.48
N THR A 233 -54.47 -6.81 -48.67
CA THR A 233 -55.64 -7.58 -49.10
C THR A 233 -56.27 -7.02 -50.36
N ALA A 234 -56.80 -7.92 -51.18
CA ALA A 234 -57.57 -7.62 -52.39
C ALA A 234 -58.62 -8.72 -52.61
N THR A 235 -59.53 -8.53 -53.56
CA THR A 235 -60.60 -9.48 -53.90
C THR A 235 -60.63 -9.71 -55.40
N ILE A 236 -60.66 -10.97 -55.81
CA ILE A 236 -60.93 -11.38 -57.19
C ILE A 236 -62.43 -11.56 -57.36
N THR A 237 -62.97 -11.03 -58.45
CA THR A 237 -64.36 -11.24 -58.90
C THR A 237 -64.35 -11.81 -60.32
N ILE A 238 -65.02 -12.95 -60.51
CA ILE A 238 -65.17 -13.66 -61.77
C ILE A 238 -66.66 -13.67 -62.12
N PRO A 239 -67.14 -12.73 -62.97
CA PRO A 239 -68.53 -12.72 -63.40
C PRO A 239 -68.78 -13.79 -64.47
N SER A 240 -69.92 -14.47 -64.40
CA SER A 240 -70.32 -15.51 -65.36
C SER A 240 -71.83 -15.61 -65.55
N ASP A 241 -72.28 -16.41 -66.51
CA ASP A 241 -73.69 -16.72 -66.77
C ASP A 241 -74.24 -17.91 -65.94
N ASP A 242 -73.49 -18.40 -64.97
CA ASP A 242 -74.01 -19.30 -63.92
C ASP A 242 -75.00 -18.52 -63.03
N ALA A 243 -76.28 -18.84 -63.15
CA ALA A 243 -77.34 -18.17 -62.38
C ALA A 243 -77.26 -18.45 -60.86
N GLY A 244 -76.64 -19.57 -60.44
CA GLY A 244 -76.41 -19.90 -59.05
C GLY A 244 -75.27 -19.07 -58.44
N THR A 245 -74.22 -18.82 -59.22
CA THR A 245 -73.05 -18.02 -58.81
C THR A 245 -72.63 -17.00 -59.88
N PRO A 246 -73.44 -15.95 -60.14
CA PRO A 246 -73.20 -15.03 -61.25
C PRO A 246 -71.92 -14.21 -61.07
N ASN A 247 -71.45 -14.06 -59.83
CA ASN A 247 -70.16 -13.47 -59.50
C ASN A 247 -69.43 -14.38 -58.50
N PHE A 248 -68.47 -15.17 -58.98
CA PHE A 248 -67.62 -15.93 -58.08
C PHE A 248 -66.55 -15.02 -57.48
N THR A 249 -66.50 -14.88 -56.17
CA THR A 249 -65.58 -13.96 -55.48
C THR A 249 -64.72 -14.68 -54.45
N PHE A 250 -63.45 -14.28 -54.30
CA PHE A 250 -62.60 -14.74 -53.19
C PHE A 250 -61.52 -13.70 -52.86
N GLY A 251 -61.08 -13.69 -51.60
CA GLY A 251 -60.07 -12.77 -51.11
C GLY A 251 -58.64 -13.21 -51.43
N LEU A 252 -57.73 -12.25 -51.46
CA LEU A 252 -56.29 -12.41 -51.51
C LEU A 252 -55.69 -11.76 -50.26
N SER A 253 -54.66 -12.37 -49.70
CA SER A 253 -53.88 -11.83 -48.58
C SER A 253 -52.40 -12.09 -48.80
N GLY A 254 -51.54 -11.14 -48.45
CA GLY A 254 -50.09 -11.27 -48.57
C GLY A 254 -49.43 -10.27 -47.64
N THR A 255 -48.22 -10.56 -47.16
CA THR A 255 -47.51 -9.69 -46.20
C THR A 255 -46.26 -9.11 -46.83
N GLY A 256 -46.16 -7.78 -46.86
CA GLY A 256 -44.91 -7.08 -47.16
C GLY A 256 -43.95 -7.15 -45.96
N THR A 257 -42.71 -7.55 -46.18
CA THR A 257 -41.64 -7.50 -45.16
C THR A 257 -40.69 -6.34 -45.42
N PRO A 258 -40.05 -5.75 -44.39
CA PRO A 258 -39.12 -4.64 -44.56
C PRO A 258 -37.89 -5.05 -45.38
N THR A 259 -37.24 -4.08 -45.99
CA THR A 259 -35.90 -4.25 -46.58
C THR A 259 -34.88 -4.55 -45.49
N PRO A 260 -34.09 -5.64 -45.59
CA PRO A 260 -33.05 -5.93 -44.60
C PRO A 260 -31.99 -4.82 -44.55
N VAL A 261 -31.70 -4.32 -43.37
CA VAL A 261 -30.66 -3.30 -43.11
C VAL A 261 -29.64 -3.84 -42.10
N PRO A 262 -28.34 -3.51 -42.24
CA PRO A 262 -27.35 -3.75 -41.17
C PRO A 262 -27.64 -2.81 -39.99
N GLU A 263 -27.17 -3.17 -38.80
CA GLU A 263 -27.22 -2.33 -37.59
C GLU A 263 -25.95 -2.59 -36.78
N ILE A 264 -25.06 -1.62 -36.62
CA ILE A 264 -23.78 -1.78 -35.90
C ILE A 264 -23.92 -1.39 -34.42
N ASN A 265 -23.22 -2.10 -33.52
CA ASN A 265 -23.05 -1.65 -32.14
C ASN A 265 -21.65 -2.00 -31.66
N VAL A 266 -20.97 -1.05 -31.01
CA VAL A 266 -19.69 -1.29 -30.37
C VAL A 266 -19.87 -1.44 -28.86
N GLN A 267 -19.37 -2.54 -28.31
CA GLN A 267 -19.48 -2.86 -26.90
C GLN A 267 -18.12 -3.23 -26.31
N ARG A 268 -17.78 -2.69 -25.14
CA ARG A 268 -16.65 -3.20 -24.36
C ARG A 268 -16.95 -4.61 -23.87
N VAL A 269 -16.05 -5.56 -24.15
CA VAL A 269 -16.27 -6.98 -23.80
C VAL A 269 -16.41 -7.17 -22.29
N THR A 270 -15.51 -6.56 -21.50
CA THR A 270 -15.58 -6.62 -20.04
C THR A 270 -16.75 -5.77 -19.52
N GLY A 271 -17.73 -6.43 -18.89
CA GLY A 271 -18.92 -5.77 -18.33
C GLY A 271 -20.00 -5.40 -19.35
N SER A 272 -19.85 -5.78 -20.62
CA SER A 272 -20.87 -5.65 -21.67
C SER A 272 -21.49 -4.25 -21.79
N VAL A 273 -20.65 -3.21 -21.82
CA VAL A 273 -21.08 -1.81 -21.87
C VAL A 273 -21.03 -1.30 -23.30
N ASN A 274 -22.17 -0.85 -23.84
CA ASN A 274 -22.25 -0.24 -25.18
C ASN A 274 -21.58 1.13 -25.19
N ILE A 275 -20.87 1.44 -26.27
CA ILE A 275 -20.24 2.72 -26.53
C ILE A 275 -20.97 3.33 -27.72
N ALA A 276 -21.78 4.37 -27.49
CA ALA A 276 -22.63 4.96 -28.51
C ALA A 276 -21.83 5.64 -29.64
N ASP A 277 -22.36 5.61 -30.86
CA ASP A 277 -21.84 6.37 -32.00
C ASP A 277 -21.91 7.90 -31.75
N GLY A 278 -20.91 8.62 -32.26
CA GLY A 278 -20.74 10.08 -32.23
C GLY A 278 -20.52 10.72 -30.85
N SER A 279 -20.95 10.08 -29.76
CA SER A 279 -21.01 10.66 -28.41
C SER A 279 -20.40 9.77 -27.33
N GLY A 280 -20.22 8.48 -27.59
CA GLY A 280 -19.60 7.54 -26.66
C GLY A 280 -18.17 7.95 -26.31
N THR A 281 -17.76 7.65 -25.08
CA THR A 281 -16.37 7.84 -24.63
C THR A 281 -15.90 6.62 -23.84
N PHE A 282 -14.66 6.20 -24.05
CA PHE A 282 -14.00 5.18 -23.25
C PHE A 282 -12.67 5.69 -22.69
N ASP A 283 -12.51 5.62 -21.37
CA ASP A 283 -11.28 6.04 -20.68
C ASP A 283 -10.39 4.84 -20.32
N PHE A 284 -9.15 4.86 -20.80
CA PHE A 284 -8.10 3.91 -20.46
C PHE A 284 -7.46 4.17 -19.09
N GLY A 285 -7.79 5.28 -18.44
CA GLY A 285 -7.26 5.69 -17.14
C GLY A 285 -5.85 6.26 -17.23
N SER A 286 -5.12 6.20 -16.12
CA SER A 286 -3.75 6.73 -16.03
C SER A 286 -2.71 5.68 -16.40
N GLN A 287 -1.69 6.08 -17.17
CA GLN A 287 -0.53 5.24 -17.49
C GLN A 287 0.75 6.07 -17.41
N VAL A 288 1.85 5.44 -16.97
CA VAL A 288 3.16 6.09 -16.93
C VAL A 288 3.65 6.36 -18.35
N GLU A 289 4.22 7.55 -18.55
CA GLU A 289 4.84 7.94 -19.81
C GLU A 289 5.81 6.88 -20.33
N ASN A 290 5.73 6.58 -21.64
CA ASN A 290 6.49 5.56 -22.35
C ASN A 290 6.26 4.11 -21.87
N VAL A 291 5.24 3.86 -21.04
CA VAL A 291 4.83 2.52 -20.61
C VAL A 291 3.51 2.15 -21.28
N ALA A 292 3.48 0.99 -21.94
CA ALA A 292 2.26 0.50 -22.57
C ALA A 292 1.26 -0.01 -21.52
N GLY A 293 0.05 0.54 -21.53
CA GLY A 293 -1.06 0.04 -20.73
C GLY A 293 -1.62 -1.30 -21.23
N SER A 294 -2.51 -1.88 -20.43
CA SER A 294 -3.23 -3.11 -20.81
C SER A 294 -4.16 -2.87 -22.00
N ALA A 295 -4.19 -3.81 -22.94
CA ALA A 295 -5.12 -3.77 -24.07
C ALA A 295 -6.56 -4.05 -23.60
N VAL A 296 -7.50 -3.21 -24.03
CA VAL A 296 -8.94 -3.35 -23.80
C VAL A 296 -9.58 -3.88 -25.07
N GLN A 297 -10.39 -4.93 -24.92
CA GLN A 297 -11.11 -5.56 -26.04
C GLN A 297 -12.51 -4.98 -26.19
N PHE A 298 -12.84 -4.66 -27.44
CA PHE A 298 -14.14 -4.21 -27.90
C PHE A 298 -14.73 -5.23 -28.87
N ARG A 299 -16.05 -5.26 -28.94
CA ARG A 299 -16.84 -6.14 -29.79
C ARG A 299 -17.71 -5.29 -30.71
N ILE A 300 -17.58 -5.50 -32.00
CA ILE A 300 -18.46 -4.96 -33.04
C ILE A 300 -19.56 -5.99 -33.28
N GLN A 301 -20.80 -5.63 -33.00
CA GLN A 301 -21.97 -6.49 -33.18
C GLN A 301 -22.77 -6.04 -34.39
N ASN A 302 -23.33 -7.00 -35.12
CA ASN A 302 -24.37 -6.73 -36.11
C ASN A 302 -25.73 -7.12 -35.51
N LEU A 303 -26.49 -6.13 -35.07
CA LEU A 303 -27.83 -6.29 -34.51
C LEU A 303 -28.92 -6.29 -35.60
N GLY A 304 -28.53 -6.05 -36.85
CA GLY A 304 -29.42 -5.86 -37.98
C GLY A 304 -29.84 -7.14 -38.66
N THR A 305 -30.56 -6.98 -39.75
CA THR A 305 -31.13 -8.07 -40.56
C THR A 305 -30.41 -8.28 -41.90
N ALA A 306 -29.45 -7.43 -42.24
CA ALA A 306 -28.50 -7.63 -43.34
C ALA A 306 -27.05 -7.78 -42.85
N SER A 307 -26.13 -8.20 -43.73
CA SER A 307 -24.72 -8.33 -43.39
C SER A 307 -24.06 -6.96 -43.20
N LEU A 308 -23.37 -6.78 -42.08
CA LEU A 308 -22.58 -5.58 -41.78
C LEU A 308 -21.20 -5.71 -42.43
N SER A 309 -20.90 -4.86 -43.39
CA SER A 309 -19.62 -4.77 -44.09
C SER A 309 -18.77 -3.70 -43.43
N LEU A 310 -17.55 -4.05 -43.00
CA LEU A 310 -16.57 -3.15 -42.40
C LEU A 310 -15.54 -2.76 -43.47
N SER A 311 -15.68 -1.58 -44.07
CA SER A 311 -15.01 -1.18 -45.31
C SER A 311 -13.69 -0.42 -45.12
N GLY A 312 -13.32 -0.08 -43.88
CA GLY A 312 -12.09 0.64 -43.56
C GLY A 312 -10.81 -0.15 -43.88
N THR A 313 -9.73 0.56 -44.22
CA THR A 313 -8.38 0.00 -44.38
C THR A 313 -7.35 0.85 -43.62
N PRO A 314 -7.00 0.50 -42.37
CA PRO A 314 -7.46 -0.64 -41.58
C PRO A 314 -8.94 -0.55 -41.14
N ILE A 315 -9.53 -1.67 -40.70
CA ILE A 315 -10.97 -1.72 -40.32
C ILE A 315 -11.28 -0.76 -39.16
N VAL A 316 -10.44 -0.78 -38.11
CA VAL A 316 -10.52 0.15 -37.00
C VAL A 316 -9.37 1.14 -37.13
N GLU A 317 -9.70 2.40 -37.30
CA GLU A 317 -8.74 3.50 -37.38
C GLU A 317 -8.81 4.36 -36.11
N ILE A 318 -7.66 4.86 -35.65
CA ILE A 318 -7.59 5.85 -34.58
C ILE A 318 -7.19 7.18 -35.21
N THR A 319 -8.02 8.20 -35.01
CA THR A 319 -7.87 9.54 -35.58
C THR A 319 -7.86 10.60 -34.46
N GLY A 320 -7.60 11.86 -34.82
CA GLY A 320 -7.58 12.98 -33.87
C GLY A 320 -6.20 13.29 -33.27
N THR A 321 -6.18 14.25 -32.34
CA THR A 321 -4.95 14.96 -31.90
C THR A 321 -3.88 14.10 -31.24
N ASN A 322 -4.25 13.02 -30.55
CA ASN A 322 -3.29 12.14 -29.84
C ASN A 322 -3.39 10.69 -30.30
N SER A 323 -3.78 10.46 -31.56
CA SER A 323 -3.97 9.10 -32.09
C SER A 323 -2.70 8.24 -32.02
N ASP A 324 -1.53 8.86 -32.09
CA ASP A 324 -0.20 8.24 -31.95
C ASP A 324 0.07 7.65 -30.56
N GLN A 325 -0.73 8.01 -29.55
CA GLN A 325 -0.62 7.52 -28.17
C GLN A 325 -1.62 6.40 -27.86
N PHE A 326 -2.39 5.96 -28.84
CA PHE A 326 -3.25 4.79 -28.75
C PHE A 326 -2.92 3.83 -29.89
N GLU A 327 -3.01 2.54 -29.61
CA GLU A 327 -2.61 1.51 -30.56
C GLU A 327 -3.70 0.46 -30.69
N VAL A 328 -4.14 0.18 -31.92
CA VAL A 328 -4.95 -1.00 -32.22
C VAL A 328 -4.03 -2.23 -32.24
N THR A 329 -3.96 -2.91 -31.10
CA THR A 329 -3.16 -4.14 -30.92
C THR A 329 -3.71 -5.34 -31.68
N VAL A 330 -5.02 -5.39 -31.92
CA VAL A 330 -5.69 -6.46 -32.67
C VAL A 330 -6.78 -5.84 -33.52
N GLN A 331 -6.70 -6.01 -34.84
CA GLN A 331 -7.78 -5.66 -35.78
C GLN A 331 -8.82 -6.78 -35.85
N PRO A 332 -10.08 -6.48 -36.24
CA PRO A 332 -11.07 -7.49 -36.56
C PRO A 332 -10.56 -8.51 -37.59
N SER A 333 -10.82 -9.79 -37.35
CA SER A 333 -10.37 -10.88 -38.22
C SER A 333 -11.16 -11.00 -39.53
N THR A 334 -12.29 -10.29 -39.63
CA THR A 334 -13.23 -10.37 -40.76
C THR A 334 -13.77 -8.99 -41.11
N ALA A 335 -13.83 -8.65 -42.40
CA ALA A 335 -14.43 -7.42 -42.92
C ALA A 335 -15.97 -7.52 -43.11
N SER A 336 -16.59 -8.64 -42.74
CA SER A 336 -18.03 -8.83 -42.83
C SER A 336 -18.54 -9.58 -41.59
N VAL A 337 -19.59 -9.05 -40.98
CA VAL A 337 -20.24 -9.62 -39.79
C VAL A 337 -21.65 -10.02 -40.17
N ALA A 338 -21.93 -11.34 -40.15
CA ALA A 338 -23.26 -11.87 -40.41
C ALA A 338 -24.30 -11.35 -39.39
N THR A 339 -25.57 -11.43 -39.74
CA THR A 339 -26.68 -11.03 -38.86
C THR A 339 -26.59 -11.72 -37.50
N SER A 340 -26.83 -10.97 -36.42
CA SER A 340 -26.74 -11.45 -35.03
C SER A 340 -25.36 -11.99 -34.62
N SER A 341 -24.32 -11.77 -35.41
CA SER A 341 -22.93 -12.16 -35.12
C SER A 341 -22.10 -10.96 -34.66
N ASN A 342 -20.84 -11.21 -34.33
CA ASN A 342 -19.91 -10.16 -33.90
C ASN A 342 -18.46 -10.48 -34.28
N THR A 343 -17.62 -9.47 -34.25
CA THR A 343 -16.16 -9.57 -34.34
C THR A 343 -15.53 -8.67 -33.26
N THR A 344 -14.23 -8.81 -32.99
CA THR A 344 -13.57 -8.08 -31.89
C THR A 344 -12.30 -7.37 -32.36
N PHE A 345 -11.94 -6.31 -31.65
CA PHE A 345 -10.67 -5.61 -31.79
C PHE A 345 -10.16 -5.21 -30.40
N SER A 346 -8.87 -4.95 -30.28
CA SER A 346 -8.26 -4.54 -29.01
C SER A 346 -7.42 -3.29 -29.18
N VAL A 347 -7.59 -2.33 -28.28
CA VAL A 347 -6.85 -1.06 -28.26
C VAL A 347 -6.12 -0.92 -26.92
N ARG A 348 -4.93 -0.31 -26.91
CA ARG A 348 -4.22 0.07 -25.68
C ARG A 348 -3.79 1.53 -25.74
N PHE A 349 -3.58 2.11 -24.56
CA PHE A 349 -3.03 3.46 -24.39
C PHE A 349 -1.54 3.39 -24.05
N VAL A 350 -0.71 4.15 -24.77
CA VAL A 350 0.75 4.24 -24.63
C VAL A 350 1.13 5.73 -24.66
N PRO A 351 1.03 6.45 -23.52
CA PRO A 351 1.32 7.88 -23.51
C PRO A 351 2.80 8.15 -23.79
N THR A 352 3.10 9.11 -24.67
CA THR A 352 4.46 9.60 -24.96
C THR A 352 4.79 10.90 -24.24
N SER A 353 3.82 11.45 -23.51
CA SER A 353 3.95 12.68 -22.71
C SER A 353 2.91 12.70 -21.60
N THR A 354 3.16 13.50 -20.55
CA THR A 354 2.23 13.66 -19.44
C THR A 354 0.95 14.43 -19.83
N GLY A 355 -0.10 14.34 -18.99
CA GLY A 355 -1.37 15.03 -19.16
C GLY A 355 -2.45 14.22 -19.91
N ALA A 356 -3.65 14.80 -20.02
CA ALA A 356 -4.80 14.16 -20.65
C ALA A 356 -4.61 14.02 -22.17
N LYS A 357 -4.92 12.84 -22.71
CA LYS A 357 -4.86 12.48 -24.12
C LYS A 357 -6.25 12.09 -24.61
N THR A 358 -6.58 12.54 -25.80
CA THR A 358 -7.85 12.25 -26.47
C THR A 358 -7.62 11.92 -27.94
N ALA A 359 -8.31 10.89 -28.42
CA ALA A 359 -8.37 10.46 -29.81
C ALA A 359 -9.77 9.91 -30.11
N SER A 360 -10.07 9.62 -31.37
CA SER A 360 -11.34 9.01 -31.78
C SER A 360 -11.08 7.71 -32.52
N ILE A 361 -11.87 6.69 -32.20
CA ILE A 361 -11.95 5.47 -33.00
C ILE A 361 -12.97 5.71 -34.11
N SER A 362 -12.65 5.29 -35.34
CA SER A 362 -13.54 5.35 -36.50
C SER A 362 -13.60 3.99 -37.19
N ILE A 363 -14.82 3.52 -37.50
CA ILE A 363 -15.07 2.22 -38.14
C ILE A 363 -16.01 2.44 -39.32
N ALA A 364 -15.45 2.55 -40.52
CA ALA A 364 -16.23 2.65 -41.75
C ALA A 364 -17.01 1.35 -42.01
N ASN A 365 -18.31 1.48 -42.27
CA ASN A 365 -19.22 0.36 -42.41
C ASN A 365 -20.35 0.64 -43.44
N ASN A 366 -21.38 -0.20 -43.54
CA ASN A 366 -22.51 -0.04 -44.46
C ASN A 366 -23.87 0.18 -43.76
N ASP A 367 -23.84 0.49 -42.47
CA ASP A 367 -24.98 1.00 -41.74
C ASP A 367 -25.25 2.46 -42.10
N SER A 368 -26.48 2.79 -42.46
CA SER A 368 -26.75 4.04 -43.17
C SER A 368 -26.72 5.28 -42.27
N ASP A 369 -27.03 5.12 -41.00
CA ASP A 369 -27.12 6.19 -40.00
C ASP A 369 -25.96 6.19 -38.99
N GLU A 370 -25.13 5.13 -38.95
CA GLU A 370 -23.95 5.02 -38.08
C GLU A 370 -22.65 4.71 -38.86
N ASN A 371 -22.50 5.28 -40.07
CA ASN A 371 -21.30 5.13 -40.90
C ASN A 371 -20.56 6.46 -41.19
N PRO A 372 -19.28 6.60 -40.78
CA PRO A 372 -18.51 5.65 -39.95
C PRO A 372 -19.00 5.66 -38.50
N TYR A 373 -18.83 4.53 -37.79
CA TYR A 373 -19.11 4.44 -36.34
C TYR A 373 -17.93 5.05 -35.57
N ASN A 374 -18.15 6.15 -34.87
CA ASN A 374 -17.13 6.91 -34.17
C ASN A 374 -17.40 6.99 -32.67
N PHE A 375 -16.34 6.91 -31.87
CA PHE A 375 -16.41 7.27 -30.46
C PHE A 375 -15.08 7.81 -29.96
N THR A 376 -15.10 8.50 -28.82
CA THR A 376 -13.90 9.10 -28.23
C THR A 376 -13.19 8.10 -27.32
N ILE A 377 -11.86 8.08 -27.35
CA ILE A 377 -11.03 7.38 -26.37
C ILE A 377 -10.15 8.39 -25.64
N THR A 378 -10.03 8.21 -24.32
CA THR A 378 -9.22 9.08 -23.46
C THR A 378 -8.23 8.27 -22.63
N GLY A 379 -7.19 8.94 -22.14
CA GLY A 379 -6.25 8.41 -21.16
C GLY A 379 -5.43 9.56 -20.57
N THR A 380 -4.75 9.33 -19.45
CA THR A 380 -3.87 10.33 -18.84
C THR A 380 -2.45 9.80 -18.71
N GLY A 381 -1.48 10.49 -19.33
CA GLY A 381 -0.06 10.21 -19.11
C GLY A 381 0.38 10.77 -17.76
N THR A 382 0.98 9.94 -16.91
CA THR A 382 1.59 10.34 -15.64
C THR A 382 3.11 10.36 -15.76
N PRO A 383 3.81 11.25 -15.05
CA PRO A 383 5.27 11.31 -15.10
C PRO A 383 5.91 9.98 -14.65
N THR A 384 7.10 9.70 -15.18
CA THR A 384 7.93 8.58 -14.70
C THR A 384 8.30 8.84 -13.24
N PRO A 385 8.04 7.90 -12.30
CA PRO A 385 8.46 8.07 -10.92
C PRO A 385 9.98 8.19 -10.81
N VAL A 386 10.46 9.25 -10.17
CA VAL A 386 11.88 9.49 -9.90
C VAL A 386 12.14 9.54 -8.39
N PRO A 387 13.26 8.99 -7.89
CA PRO A 387 13.70 9.23 -6.52
C PRO A 387 14.20 10.68 -6.39
N GLU A 388 14.13 11.24 -5.19
CA GLU A 388 14.72 12.56 -4.87
C GLU A 388 15.29 12.49 -3.45
N ILE A 389 16.59 12.67 -3.27
CA ILE A 389 17.25 12.59 -1.97
C ILE A 389 17.32 13.95 -1.27
N ASN A 390 17.02 13.99 0.01
CA ASN A 390 17.26 15.15 0.84
C ASN A 390 17.95 14.74 2.15
N LEU A 391 18.96 15.49 2.56
CA LEU A 391 19.67 15.25 3.81
C LEU A 391 19.31 16.31 4.85
N LYS A 392 18.91 15.89 6.04
CA LYS A 392 18.51 16.78 7.15
C LYS A 392 19.34 16.54 8.40
N GLN A 393 19.50 17.60 9.19
CA GLN A 393 19.77 17.50 10.62
C GLN A 393 18.67 18.25 11.38
N GLY A 394 17.94 17.52 12.24
CA GLY A 394 16.69 18.05 12.81
C GLY A 394 15.68 18.40 11.72
N SER A 395 15.24 19.65 11.67
CA SER A 395 14.34 20.18 10.64
C SER A 395 15.05 20.90 9.49
N THR A 396 16.38 21.03 9.54
CA THR A 396 17.17 21.82 8.58
C THR A 396 17.69 20.95 7.46
N ASN A 397 17.40 21.32 6.21
CA ASN A 397 17.97 20.70 5.02
C ASN A 397 19.45 21.10 4.86
N ILE A 398 20.27 20.14 4.45
CA ILE A 398 21.69 20.31 4.16
C ILE A 398 21.87 19.93 2.70
N ALA A 399 21.98 20.94 1.83
CA ALA A 399 22.13 20.72 0.39
C ALA A 399 23.39 19.91 0.04
N SER A 400 23.34 19.20 -1.09
CA SER A 400 24.52 18.57 -1.67
C SER A 400 25.60 19.63 -1.95
N SER A 401 26.86 19.26 -1.73
CA SER A 401 28.05 20.11 -1.61
C SER A 401 28.03 21.16 -0.49
N GLY A 402 27.00 21.18 0.36
CA GLY A 402 26.90 22.07 1.52
C GLY A 402 27.90 21.73 2.63
N THR A 403 27.94 22.57 3.67
CA THR A 403 28.76 22.34 4.87
C THR A 403 27.88 22.27 6.11
N TYR A 404 28.08 21.24 6.93
CA TYR A 404 27.48 21.11 8.25
C TYR A 404 28.52 21.32 9.34
N SER A 405 28.39 22.43 10.07
CA SER A 405 29.28 22.82 11.19
C SER A 405 28.62 22.69 12.56
N GLY A 406 27.52 21.91 12.65
CA GLY A 406 26.75 21.75 13.89
C GLY A 406 27.18 20.56 14.77
N ILE A 407 28.25 19.86 14.40
CA ILE A 407 28.85 18.84 15.27
C ILE A 407 29.56 19.58 16.41
N ALA A 408 29.32 19.16 17.65
CA ALA A 408 29.85 19.84 18.83
C ALA A 408 31.38 19.86 18.85
N ASP A 409 31.93 21.03 19.20
CA ASP A 409 33.36 21.17 19.51
C ASP A 409 33.73 20.17 20.61
N THR A 410 34.83 19.47 20.41
CA THR A 410 35.17 18.30 21.22
C THR A 410 36.62 18.34 21.65
N ARG A 411 36.87 18.05 22.93
CA ARG A 411 38.22 17.99 23.49
C ARG A 411 39.04 16.94 22.76
N ILE A 412 40.26 17.29 22.37
CA ILE A 412 41.20 16.34 21.77
C ILE A 412 41.34 15.08 22.64
N GLY A 413 41.33 13.91 22.01
CA GLY A 413 41.37 12.62 22.71
C GLY A 413 40.06 12.21 23.37
N THR A 414 38.95 12.93 23.16
CA THR A 414 37.60 12.51 23.57
C THR A 414 36.70 12.33 22.34
N THR A 415 35.45 11.91 22.54
CA THR A 415 34.45 11.71 21.46
C THR A 415 33.24 12.59 21.73
N SER A 416 32.75 13.25 20.69
CA SER A 416 31.55 14.09 20.73
C SER A 416 30.32 13.28 21.10
N ALA A 417 29.26 13.97 21.50
CA ALA A 417 27.92 13.38 21.43
C ALA A 417 27.58 13.01 19.98
N THR A 418 26.71 12.01 19.83
CA THR A 418 26.26 11.55 18.52
C THR A 418 25.39 12.60 17.83
N THR A 419 25.72 12.95 16.58
CA THR A 419 24.88 13.76 15.70
C THR A 419 24.08 12.84 14.77
N THR A 420 22.75 12.91 14.82
CA THR A 420 21.85 12.13 13.96
C THR A 420 21.48 12.93 12.72
N PHE A 421 21.68 12.32 11.55
CA PHE A 421 21.23 12.83 10.26
C PHE A 421 20.06 11.98 9.75
N THR A 422 19.18 12.61 8.98
CA THR A 422 18.02 11.97 8.35
C THR A 422 18.16 12.08 6.84
N VAL A 423 18.19 10.94 6.17
CA VAL A 423 17.98 10.83 4.72
C VAL A 423 16.49 10.75 4.49
N GLU A 424 15.96 11.68 3.72
CA GLU A 424 14.56 11.75 3.31
C GLU A 424 14.46 11.52 1.82
N ASN A 425 13.43 10.78 1.38
CA ASN A 425 13.10 10.64 -0.02
C ASN A 425 11.88 11.50 -0.33
N THR A 426 12.09 12.66 -0.94
CA THR A 426 11.02 13.58 -1.37
C THR A 426 10.44 13.22 -2.74
N GLY A 427 10.98 12.19 -3.37
CA GLY A 427 10.60 11.73 -4.70
C GLY A 427 9.41 10.79 -4.69
N THR A 428 9.05 10.32 -5.89
CA THR A 428 7.90 9.43 -6.11
C THR A 428 8.30 7.97 -6.38
N ALA A 429 9.58 7.70 -6.61
CA ALA A 429 10.14 6.34 -6.65
C ALA A 429 10.96 6.01 -5.40
N THR A 430 11.28 4.74 -5.20
CA THR A 430 12.18 4.30 -4.12
C THR A 430 13.60 4.82 -4.33
N LEU A 431 14.13 5.50 -3.32
CA LEU A 431 15.53 5.91 -3.24
C LEU A 431 16.38 4.73 -2.76
N ASN A 432 17.36 4.32 -3.56
CA ASN A 432 18.29 3.23 -3.28
C ASN A 432 19.65 3.80 -2.90
N LEU A 433 20.14 3.49 -1.70
CA LEU A 433 21.47 3.87 -1.22
C LEU A 433 22.46 2.74 -1.51
N SER A 434 23.28 2.91 -2.55
CA SER A 434 24.06 1.84 -3.20
C SER A 434 25.46 1.63 -2.62
N GLY A 435 25.96 2.53 -1.76
CA GLY A 435 27.29 2.43 -1.16
C GLY A 435 27.46 1.24 -0.21
N THR A 436 28.68 0.72 -0.10
CA THR A 436 29.09 -0.27 0.92
C THR A 436 30.39 0.17 1.63
N PRO A 437 30.32 0.85 2.78
CA PRO A 437 29.11 1.28 3.52
C PRO A 437 28.32 2.38 2.78
N ARG A 438 27.05 2.59 3.16
CA ARG A 438 26.11 3.50 2.45
C ARG A 438 26.50 4.96 2.62
N VAL A 439 26.94 5.30 3.82
CA VAL A 439 27.52 6.59 4.17
C VAL A 439 28.99 6.37 4.43
N VAL A 440 29.81 7.05 3.63
CA VAL A 440 31.27 7.01 3.70
C VAL A 440 31.78 8.37 4.13
N VAL A 441 32.74 8.39 5.05
CA VAL A 441 33.51 9.58 5.41
C VAL A 441 34.84 9.53 4.67
N GLY A 442 35.19 10.62 4.01
CA GLY A 442 36.45 10.82 3.29
C GLY A 442 37.04 12.21 3.56
N GLY A 443 38.06 12.59 2.79
CA GLY A 443 38.77 13.86 2.96
C GLY A 443 39.91 13.80 3.99
N THR A 444 40.50 14.97 4.27
CA THR A 444 41.77 15.09 5.00
C THR A 444 41.69 14.60 6.45
N ASP A 445 40.64 14.95 7.19
CA ASP A 445 40.49 14.60 8.61
C ASP A 445 39.48 13.44 8.82
N ALA A 446 39.24 12.63 7.80
CA ALA A 446 38.22 11.57 7.81
C ALA A 446 38.32 10.62 9.01
N SER A 447 39.55 10.29 9.45
CA SER A 447 39.78 9.39 10.59
C SER A 447 39.25 9.93 11.92
N MET A 448 38.93 11.23 12.01
CA MET A 448 38.36 11.86 13.20
C MET A 448 36.84 11.85 13.18
N PHE A 449 36.18 11.47 12.08
CA PHE A 449 34.72 11.36 11.99
C PHE A 449 34.34 9.91 11.76
N SER A 450 33.40 9.39 12.54
CA SER A 450 32.96 8.00 12.41
C SER A 450 31.44 7.93 12.27
N VAL A 451 30.99 7.08 11.34
CA VAL A 451 29.57 6.74 11.18
C VAL A 451 29.27 5.54 12.07
N SER A 452 28.55 5.77 13.17
CA SER A 452 28.26 4.74 14.19
C SER A 452 27.01 3.90 13.89
N SER A 453 26.12 4.39 13.02
CA SER A 453 24.96 3.67 12.50
C SER A 453 24.74 4.05 11.05
N GLN A 454 24.44 3.06 10.20
CA GLN A 454 24.20 3.25 8.77
C GLN A 454 22.68 3.32 8.49
N PRO A 455 22.26 4.06 7.46
CA PRO A 455 20.85 4.09 7.07
C PRO A 455 20.43 2.78 6.38
N SER A 456 19.12 2.60 6.22
CA SER A 456 18.51 1.53 5.44
C SER A 456 18.97 1.57 3.97
N ALA A 457 19.01 0.40 3.31
CA ALA A 457 19.42 0.33 1.90
C ALA A 457 18.47 1.02 0.93
N THR A 458 17.20 1.12 1.31
CA THR A 458 16.15 1.73 0.51
C THR A 458 15.30 2.63 1.36
N VAL A 459 14.88 3.76 0.81
CA VAL A 459 13.91 4.67 1.40
C VAL A 459 12.73 4.76 0.44
N ALA A 460 11.56 4.29 0.87
CA ALA A 460 10.35 4.37 0.07
C ALA A 460 10.00 5.84 -0.26
N ALA A 461 9.19 6.09 -1.29
CA ALA A 461 8.69 7.42 -1.60
C ALA A 461 8.05 8.07 -0.36
N SER A 462 8.37 9.34 -0.09
CA SER A 462 8.00 10.08 1.13
C SER A 462 8.50 9.47 2.45
N GLY A 463 9.40 8.49 2.41
CA GLY A 463 9.97 7.82 3.56
C GLY A 463 11.24 8.51 4.08
N THR A 464 11.72 8.05 5.23
CA THR A 464 12.99 8.50 5.82
C THR A 464 13.82 7.34 6.35
N SER A 465 15.12 7.57 6.49
CA SER A 465 16.06 6.70 7.21
C SER A 465 17.11 7.55 7.91
N THR A 466 17.73 7.05 8.97
CA THR A 466 18.68 7.83 9.76
C THR A 466 20.05 7.17 9.83
N PHE A 467 21.07 7.98 10.03
CA PHE A 467 22.43 7.55 10.33
C PHE A 467 23.05 8.49 11.34
N THR A 468 24.11 8.06 12.00
CA THR A 468 24.71 8.81 13.09
C THR A 468 26.20 9.00 12.90
N VAL A 469 26.68 10.21 13.20
CA VAL A 469 28.10 10.59 13.09
C VAL A 469 28.60 11.04 14.46
N THR A 470 29.83 10.67 14.80
CA THR A 470 30.58 11.19 15.95
C THR A 470 31.90 11.76 15.50
N PHE A 471 32.45 12.68 16.30
CA PHE A 471 33.73 13.33 16.05
C PHE A 471 34.69 13.05 17.22
N SER A 472 35.88 12.53 16.92
CA SER A 472 36.94 12.20 17.88
C SER A 472 38.27 12.84 17.45
N PRO A 473 38.48 14.14 17.77
CA PRO A 473 39.65 14.87 17.31
C PRO A 473 40.93 14.37 17.97
N THR A 474 42.02 14.29 17.20
CA THR A 474 43.37 13.96 17.71
C THR A 474 44.32 15.16 17.71
N SER A 475 43.88 16.31 17.18
CA SER A 475 44.63 17.57 17.15
C SER A 475 43.70 18.77 17.23
N THR A 476 44.22 19.92 17.63
CA THR A 476 43.44 21.15 17.80
C THR A 476 43.09 21.82 16.46
N GLY A 477 42.12 22.72 16.49
CA GLY A 477 41.65 23.51 15.34
C GLY A 477 40.50 22.87 14.58
N THR A 478 40.04 23.57 13.54
CA THR A 478 38.96 23.09 12.66
C THR A 478 39.41 21.85 11.89
N LYS A 479 38.56 20.83 11.91
CA LYS A 479 38.73 19.57 11.16
C LYS A 479 37.61 19.44 10.15
N SER A 480 37.99 18.98 8.96
CA SER A 480 37.08 18.85 7.83
C SER A 480 37.12 17.46 7.22
N ALA A 481 35.94 16.93 6.95
CA ALA A 481 35.77 15.66 6.25
C ALA A 481 34.62 15.78 5.26
N THR A 482 34.62 14.94 4.24
CA THR A 482 33.49 14.81 3.32
C THR A 482 32.64 13.62 3.74
N LEU A 483 31.33 13.76 3.72
CA LEU A 483 30.38 12.66 3.87
C LEU A 483 29.71 12.41 2.53
N THR A 484 29.77 11.18 2.03
CA THR A 484 29.27 10.78 0.72
C THR A 484 28.22 9.68 0.85
N ILE A 485 27.10 9.86 0.16
CA ILE A 485 25.99 8.90 0.06
C ILE A 485 25.75 8.61 -1.42
N ALA A 486 26.21 7.44 -1.88
CA ALA A 486 25.91 6.96 -3.23
C ALA A 486 24.44 6.54 -3.31
N ASN A 487 23.72 7.05 -4.31
CA ASN A 487 22.28 6.84 -4.45
C ASN A 487 21.84 6.76 -5.93
N ASN A 488 20.56 6.56 -6.20
CA ASN A 488 19.99 6.48 -7.57
C ASN A 488 19.18 7.72 -7.98
N ASP A 489 19.33 8.83 -7.27
CA ASP A 489 18.85 10.13 -7.69
C ASP A 489 19.73 10.69 -8.81
N SER A 490 19.13 11.07 -9.92
CA SER A 490 19.86 11.26 -11.17
C SER A 490 20.66 12.56 -11.23
N ASP A 491 20.25 13.59 -10.51
CA ASP A 491 20.91 14.89 -10.45
C ASP A 491 21.73 15.10 -9.15
N GLU A 492 21.51 14.26 -8.14
CA GLU A 492 22.24 14.31 -6.85
C GLU A 492 22.96 13.00 -6.46
N SER A 493 23.34 12.16 -7.43
CA SER A 493 24.21 11.00 -7.21
C SER A 493 25.67 11.27 -7.59
N SER A 494 26.63 11.23 -6.67
CA SER A 494 26.52 10.99 -5.22
C SER A 494 26.14 12.25 -4.43
N TYR A 495 25.40 12.08 -3.32
CA TYR A 495 25.12 13.17 -2.38
C TYR A 495 26.33 13.39 -1.48
N VAL A 496 26.93 14.57 -1.53
CA VAL A 496 28.17 14.86 -0.78
C VAL A 496 27.94 16.07 0.11
N ILE A 497 28.34 16.02 1.38
CA ILE A 497 28.40 17.22 2.23
C ILE A 497 29.77 17.32 2.89
N ASN A 498 30.17 18.53 3.28
CA ASN A 498 31.34 18.76 4.10
C ASN A 498 30.92 18.79 5.58
N LEU A 499 31.63 18.04 6.41
CA LEU A 499 31.53 18.11 7.87
C LEU A 499 32.63 19.03 8.37
N SER A 500 32.29 19.88 9.34
CA SER A 500 33.25 20.72 10.05
C SER A 500 33.00 20.63 11.55
N ALA A 501 34.05 20.40 12.32
CA ALA A 501 34.02 20.40 13.78
C ALA A 501 35.36 20.90 14.33
N ILE A 502 35.40 21.44 15.55
CA ILE A 502 36.63 21.95 16.15
C ILE A 502 37.14 21.00 17.22
N GLY A 503 38.39 20.56 17.07
CA GLY A 503 39.14 19.95 18.16
C GLY A 503 39.67 21.05 19.09
N ASN A 504 39.31 21.04 20.36
CA ASN A 504 39.80 22.00 21.34
C ASN A 504 40.65 21.32 22.44
N GLU A 505 41.45 22.11 23.13
CA GLU A 505 42.15 21.70 24.35
C GLU A 505 41.70 22.59 25.52
N PRO A 506 41.64 22.09 26.76
CA PRO A 506 41.31 22.94 27.90
C PRO A 506 42.43 23.95 28.14
N THR A 507 42.07 25.18 28.50
CA THR A 507 43.04 26.26 28.77
C THR A 507 43.33 26.46 30.25
N ALA A 508 42.58 25.78 31.13
CA ALA A 508 42.73 25.81 32.58
C ALA A 508 42.14 24.54 33.21
N PRO A 509 42.48 24.23 34.47
CA PRO A 509 41.80 23.22 35.27
C PRO A 509 40.29 23.44 35.35
N CYS A 510 39.53 22.35 35.49
CA CYS A 510 38.07 22.38 35.60
C CYS A 510 37.65 21.69 36.91
N PHE A 511 37.01 22.44 37.80
CA PHE A 511 36.51 21.95 39.08
C PHE A 511 35.00 21.99 39.13
N ASP A 512 34.38 20.86 39.48
CA ASP A 512 33.00 20.81 39.95
C ASP A 512 33.03 20.60 41.47
N ILE A 513 32.70 21.66 42.22
CA ILE A 513 32.84 21.71 43.67
C ILE A 513 31.47 21.65 44.31
N SER A 514 31.24 20.62 45.13
CA SER A 514 30.08 20.55 46.02
C SER A 514 30.52 20.75 47.46
N THR A 515 29.68 21.40 48.25
CA THR A 515 29.93 21.66 49.67
C THR A 515 28.72 21.26 50.49
N GLY A 516 28.92 20.83 51.72
CA GLY A 516 27.81 20.59 52.63
C GLY A 516 28.25 20.49 54.07
N THR A 517 27.28 20.22 54.94
CA THR A 517 27.50 19.97 56.36
C THR A 517 26.87 18.65 56.75
N LYS A 518 27.50 17.94 57.68
CA LYS A 518 26.96 16.73 58.30
C LYS A 518 26.81 17.00 59.80
N SER A 519 25.61 16.75 60.33
CA SER A 519 25.31 16.99 61.75
C SER A 519 25.83 15.87 62.64
N THR A 520 26.41 16.22 63.78
CA THR A 520 26.78 15.24 64.81
C THR A 520 25.53 14.72 65.48
N ASN A 521 25.28 13.41 65.42
CA ASN A 521 24.29 12.77 66.28
C ASN A 521 25.00 12.29 67.56
N ASP A 522 24.43 12.63 68.71
CA ASP A 522 24.94 12.22 70.03
C ASP A 522 24.73 10.72 70.22
N ALA A 523 25.80 9.93 70.05
CA ALA A 523 25.83 8.53 70.45
C ALA A 523 27.13 8.22 71.19
N THR A 524 26.96 7.84 72.45
CA THR A 524 27.99 7.30 73.35
C THR A 524 28.54 6.01 72.72
N PHE A 525 29.64 6.12 71.96
CA PHE A 525 30.26 5.08 71.13
C PHE A 525 29.43 4.60 69.91
N GLY A 526 29.98 4.80 68.72
CA GLY A 526 29.48 4.24 67.45
C GLY A 526 28.96 5.29 66.48
N SER A 527 29.70 5.46 65.38
CA SER A 527 29.26 5.98 64.07
C SER A 527 28.47 7.28 64.02
N ILE A 528 29.19 8.40 63.87
CA ILE A 528 28.57 9.73 63.95
C ILE A 528 27.91 10.17 62.62
N PHE A 529 28.07 9.41 61.51
CA PHE A 529 27.51 9.78 60.20
C PHE A 529 26.87 8.67 59.35
N GLU A 530 26.62 7.47 59.90
CA GLU A 530 26.06 6.31 59.16
C GLU A 530 24.74 6.60 58.44
N SER A 531 23.92 7.52 58.96
CA SER A 531 22.65 7.92 58.32
C SER A 531 22.81 8.89 57.14
N SER A 532 24.01 9.43 56.86
CA SER A 532 24.22 10.35 55.74
C SER A 532 25.65 10.38 55.19
N ASN A 533 25.99 9.44 54.30
CA ASN A 533 27.28 9.39 53.61
C ASN A 533 27.56 10.61 52.69
N ILE A 534 28.83 10.91 52.46
CA ILE A 534 29.31 11.79 51.38
C ILE A 534 29.43 10.94 50.10
N SER A 535 28.81 11.35 49.00
CA SER A 535 28.86 10.59 47.74
C SER A 535 29.98 11.08 46.82
N LEU A 536 30.88 10.19 46.44
CA LEU A 536 31.95 10.40 45.48
C LEU A 536 31.58 9.71 44.16
N THR A 537 30.81 10.41 43.33
CA THR A 537 30.40 9.89 42.01
C THR A 537 31.39 10.31 40.95
N THR A 538 31.95 9.30 40.27
CA THR A 538 32.88 9.42 39.14
C THR A 538 32.26 8.83 37.87
N GLY A 539 32.84 9.13 36.72
CA GLY A 539 32.43 8.61 35.41
C GLY A 539 33.23 9.26 34.28
N THR A 540 32.80 9.07 33.03
CA THR A 540 33.55 9.58 31.86
C THR A 540 33.70 11.11 31.85
N ALA A 541 32.67 11.83 32.29
CA ALA A 541 32.66 13.29 32.41
C ALA A 541 33.36 13.81 33.68
N PHE A 542 33.38 12.99 34.74
CA PHE A 542 33.96 13.33 36.04
C PHE A 542 34.88 12.21 36.52
N PRO A 543 36.12 12.10 36.00
CA PRO A 543 36.94 10.89 36.19
C PRO A 543 37.42 10.66 37.63
N THR A 544 37.49 11.71 38.43
CA THR A 544 37.95 11.69 39.83
C THR A 544 37.07 12.54 40.72
N ALA A 545 37.01 12.17 41.98
CA ALA A 545 36.37 12.93 43.05
C ALA A 545 37.30 12.96 44.27
N LEU A 546 37.71 14.15 44.69
CA LEU A 546 38.49 14.40 45.89
C LEU A 546 37.54 14.93 46.96
N PHE A 547 37.70 14.51 48.21
CA PHE A 547 36.92 15.05 49.31
C PHE A 547 37.81 15.61 50.41
N TYR A 548 37.24 16.55 51.15
CA TYR A 548 37.82 17.14 52.35
C TYR A 548 36.70 17.30 53.37
N ALA A 549 36.95 16.90 54.60
CA ALA A 549 36.06 17.14 55.72
C ALA A 549 36.83 17.82 56.86
N ASP A 550 36.16 18.73 57.55
CA ASP A 550 36.74 19.52 58.64
C ASP A 550 35.70 19.75 59.74
N GLN A 551 36.09 19.43 60.96
CA GLN A 551 35.28 19.54 62.15
C GLN A 551 36.17 19.86 63.35
N ALA A 552 35.84 20.95 64.06
CA ALA A 552 36.53 21.26 65.31
C ALA A 552 36.27 20.17 66.37
N SER A 553 37.33 19.68 67.01
CA SER A 553 37.26 18.74 68.14
C SER A 553 37.76 19.40 69.43
N ALA A 554 37.23 19.01 70.59
CA ALA A 554 37.56 19.64 71.90
C ALA A 554 38.72 18.96 72.65
N GLY A 555 39.59 18.20 71.97
CA GLY A 555 40.72 17.54 72.62
C GLY A 555 41.75 16.94 71.66
N SER A 556 43.00 16.83 72.11
CA SER A 556 44.14 16.30 71.34
C SER A 556 44.11 14.79 71.07
N SER A 557 43.07 14.08 71.53
CA SER A 557 42.89 12.62 71.36
C SER A 557 41.73 12.24 70.43
N SER A 558 41.06 13.22 69.83
CA SER A 558 39.93 12.98 68.93
C SER A 558 40.44 12.81 67.51
N LEU A 559 40.33 11.60 66.97
CA LEU A 559 40.80 11.23 65.63
C LEU A 559 39.59 11.07 64.69
N MET A 560 39.63 11.70 63.53
CA MET A 560 38.62 11.56 62.46
C MET A 560 39.09 10.51 61.44
N TYR A 561 38.22 9.57 61.12
CA TYR A 561 38.43 8.53 60.10
C TYR A 561 37.45 8.70 58.94
N ALA A 562 37.89 8.30 57.75
CA ALA A 562 37.03 8.19 56.58
C ALA A 562 36.92 6.72 56.17
N TYR A 563 35.69 6.21 56.16
CA TYR A 563 35.37 4.85 55.70
C TYR A 563 34.69 4.91 54.35
N TYR A 564 35.22 4.16 53.38
CA TYR A 564 34.65 4.05 52.04
C TYR A 564 33.72 2.85 51.93
N TYR A 565 32.55 2.99 51.30
CA TYR A 565 31.57 1.92 51.11
C TYR A 565 31.07 1.85 49.65
N ALA A 566 30.77 0.62 49.20
CA ALA A 566 30.20 0.37 47.87
C ALA A 566 28.69 0.67 47.77
N THR A 567 27.96 0.48 48.87
CA THR A 567 26.52 0.77 48.96
C THR A 567 26.20 1.33 50.33
N SER A 568 24.97 1.82 50.53
CA SER A 568 24.49 2.25 51.84
C SER A 568 24.32 1.11 52.86
N ALA A 569 24.51 -0.15 52.45
CA ALA A 569 24.49 -1.30 53.34
C ALA A 569 25.92 -1.63 53.81
N GLU A 570 26.14 -1.42 55.11
CA GLU A 570 27.41 -1.45 55.87
C GLU A 570 28.10 -2.83 55.90
N THR A 571 28.60 -3.31 54.77
CA THR A 571 29.23 -4.65 54.72
C THR A 571 30.61 -4.68 54.08
N THR A 572 31.12 -3.57 53.54
CA THR A 572 32.50 -3.53 53.00
C THR A 572 33.03 -2.11 53.10
N GLY A 573 34.20 -1.94 53.74
CA GLY A 573 34.86 -0.65 53.76
C GLY A 573 36.33 -0.68 54.13
N PHE A 574 37.00 0.43 53.84
CA PHE A 574 38.44 0.64 54.04
C PHE A 574 38.70 2.07 54.53
N TYR A 575 39.83 2.25 55.23
CA TYR A 575 40.27 3.50 55.84
C TYR A 575 40.96 4.42 54.84
N GLY A 576 40.61 5.71 54.83
CA GLY A 576 41.48 6.71 54.21
C GLY A 576 42.92 6.62 54.78
N ARG A 577 43.92 6.62 53.90
CA ARG A 577 45.36 6.57 54.27
C ARG A 577 45.99 7.97 54.39
N ASP A 578 45.23 9.03 54.09
CA ASP A 578 45.62 10.36 54.55
C ASP A 578 45.79 10.31 56.07
N GLY A 579 46.93 10.80 56.57
CA GLY A 579 47.34 10.63 57.97
C GLY A 579 46.20 11.02 58.91
N ILE A 580 46.02 10.24 59.98
CA ILE A 580 44.91 10.40 60.91
C ILE A 580 44.86 11.85 61.41
N GLY A 581 43.85 12.61 60.95
CA GLY A 581 43.63 13.99 61.36
C GLY A 581 42.89 14.08 62.68
N THR A 582 43.19 15.10 63.48
CA THR A 582 42.45 15.33 64.74
C THR A 582 41.19 16.17 64.52
N THR A 583 41.12 16.87 63.38
CA THR A 583 40.01 17.75 63.02
C THR A 583 39.69 17.74 61.52
N ALA A 584 40.64 17.42 60.64
CA ALA A 584 40.40 17.39 59.19
C ALA A 584 41.00 16.17 58.48
N ILE A 585 40.31 15.70 57.46
CA ILE A 585 40.74 14.56 56.63
C ILE A 585 40.44 14.82 55.16
N SER A 586 41.29 14.33 54.27
CA SER A 586 41.07 14.34 52.84
C SER A 586 41.16 12.93 52.25
N GLY A 587 40.65 12.79 51.04
CA GLY A 587 40.77 11.55 50.29
C GLY A 587 40.30 11.68 48.86
N MET A 588 40.36 10.58 48.10
CA MET A 588 39.87 10.56 46.72
C MET A 588 39.24 9.24 46.32
N TRP A 589 38.54 9.30 45.20
CA TRP A 589 38.05 8.14 44.49
C TRP A 589 38.24 8.35 42.98
N PRO A 590 38.84 7.37 42.25
CA PRO A 590 39.53 6.17 42.75
C PRO A 590 40.97 6.47 43.24
N TYR A 591 41.61 5.54 43.97
CA TYR A 591 43.04 5.60 44.37
C TYR A 591 43.99 4.80 43.45
N GLY A 592 43.45 4.11 42.45
CA GLY A 592 44.19 3.24 41.56
C GLY A 592 43.26 2.65 40.50
N ARG A 593 43.83 2.02 39.47
CA ARG A 593 43.05 1.43 38.38
C ARG A 593 42.29 0.20 38.85
N ASN A 594 42.92 -0.59 39.74
CA ASN A 594 42.31 -1.72 40.41
C ASN A 594 42.19 -1.45 41.92
N THR A 595 40.99 -1.08 42.36
CA THR A 595 40.71 -0.75 43.76
C THR A 595 40.60 -1.99 44.67
N SER A 596 40.71 -3.20 44.13
CA SER A 596 40.56 -4.44 44.92
C SER A 596 41.69 -4.68 45.92
N GLU A 597 42.90 -4.15 45.67
CA GLU A 597 44.04 -4.32 46.59
C GLU A 597 43.88 -3.54 47.91
N PHE A 598 42.99 -2.55 47.94
CA PHE A 598 42.71 -1.74 49.13
C PHE A 598 41.50 -2.22 49.95
N LEU A 599 40.78 -3.24 49.51
CA LEU A 599 39.58 -3.67 50.23
C LEU A 599 39.94 -4.69 51.30
N TYR A 600 39.92 -4.24 52.56
CA TYR A 600 39.96 -5.13 53.71
C TYR A 600 38.74 -6.06 53.70
N LYS A 601 38.99 -7.38 53.74
CA LYS A 601 38.01 -8.44 53.46
C LYS A 601 37.29 -8.97 54.71
N ASP A 602 37.12 -8.17 55.75
CA ASP A 602 36.51 -8.68 57.00
C ASP A 602 34.98 -8.65 57.05
N PHE A 603 34.29 -7.92 56.15
CA PHE A 603 32.84 -7.71 56.30
C PHE A 603 31.94 -8.21 55.15
N GLY A 604 32.48 -8.73 54.05
CA GLY A 604 31.64 -9.29 52.97
C GLY A 604 32.25 -9.20 51.56
N THR A 605 31.52 -9.75 50.58
CA THR A 605 31.96 -9.97 49.18
C THR A 605 31.83 -8.75 48.26
N GLY A 606 31.59 -7.55 48.78
CA GLY A 606 31.40 -6.33 47.98
C GLY A 606 32.71 -5.67 47.55
N SER A 607 33.17 -5.91 46.32
CA SER A 607 34.30 -5.14 45.78
C SER A 607 33.82 -3.76 45.32
N LEU A 608 34.38 -2.68 45.87
CA LEU A 608 34.37 -1.37 45.19
C LEU A 608 35.06 -1.56 43.83
N THR A 609 34.29 -1.45 42.74
CA THR A 609 34.81 -1.60 41.38
C THR A 609 34.79 -0.24 40.70
N PHE A 610 35.97 0.18 40.24
CA PHE A 610 36.10 1.39 39.45
C PHE A 610 36.25 1.03 37.96
N SER A 611 35.48 1.71 37.12
CA SER A 611 35.61 1.66 35.67
C SER A 611 35.59 3.09 35.14
N PRO A 612 36.65 3.54 34.43
CA PRO A 612 36.70 4.89 33.87
C PRO A 612 35.70 5.10 32.74
N SER A 613 35.09 4.02 32.23
CA SER A 613 34.12 4.07 31.12
C SER A 613 32.66 4.13 31.59
N THR A 614 32.38 3.96 32.88
CA THR A 614 31.02 3.92 33.43
C THR A 614 30.95 4.72 34.72
N SER A 615 29.77 5.25 35.05
CA SER A 615 29.61 5.93 36.33
C SER A 615 29.80 4.95 37.50
N ALA A 616 30.59 5.36 38.49
CA ALA A 616 30.85 4.60 39.70
C ALA A 616 30.79 5.52 40.92
N THR A 617 30.13 5.08 41.99
CA THR A 617 29.95 5.86 43.21
C THR A 617 30.59 5.13 44.39
N ALA A 618 31.46 5.82 45.11
CA ALA A 618 31.87 5.43 46.46
C ALA A 618 31.17 6.33 47.48
N LEU A 619 30.81 5.77 48.63
CA LEU A 619 30.23 6.50 49.75
C LEU A 619 31.29 6.65 50.84
N VAL A 620 31.44 7.84 51.40
CA VAL A 620 32.37 8.10 52.52
C VAL A 620 31.56 8.42 53.77
N ALA A 621 31.73 7.61 54.82
CA ALA A 621 31.31 7.97 56.17
C ALA A 621 32.50 8.51 56.95
N LEU A 622 32.24 9.50 57.79
CA LEU A 622 33.21 10.01 58.75
C LEU A 622 32.95 9.35 60.11
N ASP A 623 33.98 9.06 60.89
CA ASP A 623 33.85 8.37 62.19
C ASP A 623 34.93 8.81 63.18
N SER A 624 34.73 8.55 64.49
CA SER A 624 35.71 8.86 65.54
C SER A 624 35.63 7.91 66.74
N PHE A 625 36.75 7.78 67.48
CA PHE A 625 36.83 6.99 68.72
C PHE A 625 36.41 7.74 69.99
N THR A 626 36.12 9.04 69.88
CA THR A 626 35.69 9.91 70.99
C THR A 626 34.49 10.75 70.55
N SER A 627 33.66 11.22 71.49
CA SER A 627 32.56 12.13 71.18
C SER A 627 33.09 13.47 70.66
N PHE A 628 32.67 13.90 69.47
CA PHE A 628 32.92 15.26 69.00
C PHE A 628 32.22 16.29 69.89
N VAL A 629 32.65 17.54 69.79
CA VAL A 629 31.82 18.68 70.19
C VAL A 629 30.53 18.63 69.34
N THR A 630 29.43 19.19 69.81
CA THR A 630 28.14 19.28 69.07
C THR A 630 28.19 20.15 67.79
N ALA A 631 29.37 20.33 67.20
CA ALA A 631 29.61 21.11 65.99
C ALA A 631 29.52 20.23 64.75
N ASN A 632 28.79 20.69 63.72
CA ASN A 632 28.67 19.99 62.45
C ASN A 632 30.03 19.89 61.72
N ALA A 633 30.29 18.76 61.07
CA ALA A 633 31.41 18.63 60.14
C ALA A 633 31.07 19.32 58.82
N SER A 634 31.95 20.18 58.32
CA SER A 634 31.86 20.72 56.97
C SER A 634 32.57 19.79 56.00
N PHE A 635 32.05 19.63 54.79
CA PHE A 635 32.73 18.86 53.75
C PHE A 635 32.70 19.57 52.39
N ARG A 636 33.69 19.21 51.57
CA ARG A 636 33.80 19.62 50.17
C ARG A 636 34.12 18.38 49.33
N VAL A 637 33.52 18.29 48.15
CA VAL A 637 33.90 17.32 47.12
C VAL A 637 34.26 18.08 45.86
N VAL A 638 35.47 17.86 45.36
CA VAL A 638 36.01 18.47 44.14
C VAL A 638 36.14 17.38 43.09
N ARG A 639 35.38 17.50 42.02
CA ARG A 639 35.48 16.61 40.86
C ARG A 639 36.20 17.30 39.71
N SER A 640 36.99 16.54 38.97
CA SER A 640 37.49 17.01 37.68
C SER A 640 36.30 17.11 36.72
N CYS A 641 35.96 18.29 36.21
CA CYS A 641 34.95 18.42 35.16
C CYS A 641 35.54 18.34 33.74
N SER A 642 36.82 17.99 33.64
CA SER A 642 37.51 17.66 32.40
C SER A 642 37.26 16.18 32.06
N PRO A 643 36.51 15.85 30.99
CA PRO A 643 36.19 14.46 30.68
C PRO A 643 37.44 13.62 30.45
N SER A 644 37.43 12.37 30.93
CA SER A 644 38.53 11.41 30.70
C SER A 644 38.85 11.26 29.21
N LEU A 645 40.15 11.22 28.91
CA LEU A 645 40.61 10.91 27.56
C LEU A 645 40.34 9.44 27.24
N LEU A 646 40.14 9.11 25.95
CA LEU A 646 39.91 7.75 25.48
C LEU A 646 41.04 6.82 25.93
N GLU A 647 42.29 7.27 25.88
CA GLU A 647 43.44 6.47 26.31
C GLU A 647 43.45 6.20 27.82
N GLU A 648 42.94 7.12 28.64
CA GLU A 648 42.84 6.96 30.10
C GLU A 648 41.74 5.96 30.46
N ARG A 649 40.68 5.92 29.64
CA ARG A 649 39.60 4.94 29.77
C ARG A 649 40.00 3.54 29.36
N SER A 650 40.78 3.42 28.28
CA SER A 650 41.28 2.14 27.77
C SER A 650 42.48 1.61 28.53
N PHE A 651 43.11 2.43 29.38
CA PHE A 651 44.26 2.01 30.16
C PHE A 651 43.90 0.86 31.10
N THR A 652 44.75 -0.15 31.09
CA THR A 652 44.72 -1.29 32.00
C THR A 652 46.10 -1.43 32.62
N SER A 653 46.14 -1.64 33.93
CA SER A 653 47.35 -1.99 34.65
C SER A 653 47.39 -3.51 34.88
N THR A 654 48.57 -4.10 34.83
CA THR A 654 48.79 -5.52 35.11
C THR A 654 49.70 -5.63 36.32
N THR A 655 49.45 -6.62 37.18
CA THR A 655 50.33 -6.92 38.32
C THR A 655 51.78 -7.03 37.87
N GLY A 656 52.64 -6.20 38.44
CA GLY A 656 54.03 -6.11 38.08
C GLY A 656 54.81 -7.37 38.46
N THR A 657 55.90 -7.60 37.72
CA THR A 657 56.75 -8.80 37.85
C THR A 657 58.24 -8.49 37.84
N THR A 658 58.62 -7.28 37.45
CA THR A 658 60.00 -6.81 37.32
C THR A 658 60.17 -5.42 37.90
N SER A 659 61.42 -4.98 38.06
CA SER A 659 61.76 -3.65 38.58
C SER A 659 61.41 -2.50 37.63
N SER A 660 61.10 -2.80 36.37
CA SER A 660 60.67 -1.82 35.36
C SER A 660 59.18 -1.92 35.03
N SER A 661 58.40 -2.62 35.85
CA SER A 661 56.94 -2.75 35.65
C SER A 661 56.30 -1.35 35.61
N GLY A 662 55.33 -1.15 34.71
CA GLY A 662 54.64 0.13 34.52
C GLY A 662 55.44 1.24 33.84
N LEU A 663 56.78 1.23 33.85
CA LEU A 663 57.61 2.32 33.31
C LEU A 663 57.58 2.45 31.78
N SER A 664 57.21 1.39 31.06
CA SER A 664 57.12 1.40 29.60
C SER A 664 55.86 2.06 29.06
N LYS A 665 54.94 2.50 29.94
CA LYS A 665 53.73 3.20 29.51
C LYS A 665 54.11 4.52 28.84
N GLU A 666 53.64 4.71 27.61
CA GLU A 666 53.68 5.99 26.94
C GLU A 666 52.25 6.53 26.78
N TRP A 667 51.98 7.71 27.36
CA TRP A 667 50.75 8.44 27.08
C TRP A 667 50.85 9.16 25.73
N THR A 668 49.73 9.32 25.05
CA THR A 668 49.65 9.99 23.75
C THR A 668 49.49 11.49 23.94
N TYR A 669 48.54 11.90 24.78
CA TYR A 669 48.20 13.30 25.00
C TYR A 669 49.02 13.87 26.16
N ARG A 670 49.54 15.09 25.98
CA ARG A 670 50.17 15.88 27.05
C ARG A 670 49.09 16.65 27.80
N LYS A 671 49.15 16.61 29.14
CA LYS A 671 48.32 17.47 30.00
C LYS A 671 49.16 18.63 30.53
N LYS A 672 48.50 19.68 31.00
CA LYS A 672 49.16 20.83 31.65
C LYS A 672 48.77 20.86 33.13
N MET A 673 49.68 21.36 33.96
CA MET A 673 49.39 21.65 35.37
C MET A 673 50.12 22.93 35.78
N LYS A 674 49.41 23.85 36.42
CA LYS A 674 50.01 25.06 36.97
C LYS A 674 50.62 24.77 38.34
N VAL A 675 51.80 25.33 38.60
CA VAL A 675 52.51 25.22 39.88
C VAL A 675 52.84 26.62 40.36
N ASN A 676 52.46 26.94 41.59
CA ASN A 676 52.69 28.24 42.21
C ASN A 676 53.68 28.06 43.37
N LEU A 677 54.90 28.57 43.18
CA LEU A 677 55.94 28.58 44.20
C LEU A 677 55.72 29.79 45.12
N ILE A 678 55.47 29.55 46.41
CA ILE A 678 55.15 30.59 47.39
C ILE A 678 56.32 30.72 48.36
N PHE A 679 57.18 31.71 48.13
CA PHE A 679 58.36 31.94 48.95
C PHE A 679 58.03 32.76 50.21
N VAL A 680 58.43 32.27 51.38
CA VAL A 680 58.41 33.08 52.60
C VAL A 680 59.61 34.04 52.58
N GLN A 681 59.36 35.35 52.56
CA GLN A 681 60.44 36.34 52.50
C GLN A 681 61.36 36.22 53.71
N GLY A 682 62.67 36.37 53.48
CA GLY A 682 63.72 36.26 54.48
C GLY A 682 64.37 34.87 54.57
N THR A 683 63.87 33.87 53.85
CA THR A 683 64.37 32.48 53.89
C THR A 683 65.30 32.11 52.74
N TYR A 684 65.25 32.85 51.63
CA TYR A 684 66.02 32.59 50.41
C TYR A 684 66.38 33.91 49.70
N PRO A 685 67.48 34.02 48.94
CA PRO A 685 67.88 35.31 48.38
C PRO A 685 67.12 35.69 47.10
N THR A 686 66.41 34.76 46.43
CA THR A 686 65.73 35.05 45.16
C THR A 686 64.38 34.32 45.07
N TYR A 687 63.28 35.07 45.16
CA TYR A 687 61.90 34.56 45.21
C TYR A 687 61.26 34.38 43.83
N THR A 688 62.00 33.86 42.85
CA THR A 688 61.53 33.70 41.47
C THR A 688 61.76 32.28 40.99
N VAL A 689 61.04 31.87 39.94
CA VAL A 689 61.25 30.57 39.27
C VAL A 689 62.73 30.40 38.88
N ALA A 690 63.34 31.44 38.31
CA ALA A 690 64.76 31.44 37.93
C ALA A 690 65.72 31.29 39.12
N GLY A 691 65.31 31.67 40.33
CA GLY A 691 66.10 31.52 41.56
C GLY A 691 66.26 30.07 42.03
N VAL A 692 65.40 29.17 41.54
CA VAL A 692 65.37 27.74 41.86
C VAL A 692 65.27 26.88 40.59
N GLN A 693 65.82 27.37 39.47
CA GLN A 693 65.61 26.79 38.14
C GLN A 693 65.98 25.31 38.06
N GLU A 694 67.08 24.87 38.67
CA GLU A 694 67.49 23.46 38.67
C GLU A 694 66.44 22.54 39.33
N ALA A 695 65.80 23.00 40.40
CA ALA A 695 64.72 22.26 41.05
C ALA A 695 63.45 22.20 40.18
N VAL A 696 63.15 23.32 39.52
CA VAL A 696 62.04 23.44 38.55
C VAL A 696 62.25 22.51 37.36
N ASP A 697 63.45 22.50 36.78
CA ASP A 697 63.81 21.64 35.65
C ASP A 697 63.75 20.17 36.06
N ARG A 698 64.22 19.85 37.27
CA ARG A 698 64.16 18.49 37.83
C ARG A 698 62.71 17.99 37.96
N MET A 699 61.84 18.77 38.62
CA MET A 699 60.42 18.43 38.75
C MET A 699 59.72 18.35 37.38
N THR A 700 60.05 19.27 36.46
CA THR A 700 59.53 19.27 35.08
C THR A 700 59.87 17.99 34.35
N ASN A 701 61.11 17.51 34.45
CA ASN A 701 61.55 16.27 33.81
C ASN A 701 60.84 15.03 34.38
N ILE A 702 60.62 14.99 35.69
CA ILE A 702 59.94 13.88 36.37
C ILE A 702 58.48 13.76 35.92
N TYR A 703 57.72 14.87 35.90
CA TYR A 703 56.32 14.84 35.47
C TYR A 703 56.16 14.78 33.93
N GLY A 704 57.17 15.26 33.19
CA GLY A 704 57.20 15.23 31.72
C GLY A 704 57.53 13.88 31.09
N GLN A 705 57.96 12.89 31.89
CA GLN A 705 58.31 11.55 31.40
C GLN A 705 57.12 10.84 30.72
N ASN A 706 57.40 9.88 29.83
CA ASN A 706 56.36 9.25 29.00
C ASN A 706 55.24 8.56 29.80
N SER A 707 55.56 8.01 30.98
CA SER A 707 54.60 7.34 31.86
C SER A 707 53.67 8.28 32.62
N VAL A 708 53.92 9.61 32.59
CA VAL A 708 53.09 10.64 33.27
C VAL A 708 52.59 11.69 32.27
N LYS A 709 53.51 12.32 31.55
CA LYS A 709 53.27 13.22 30.41
C LYS A 709 52.42 14.44 30.76
N ILE A 710 52.82 15.13 31.84
CA ILE A 710 52.24 16.39 32.32
C ILE A 710 53.31 17.48 32.21
N ASP A 711 53.01 18.53 31.46
CA ASP A 711 53.85 19.72 31.32
C ASP A 711 53.50 20.70 32.46
N LEU A 712 54.52 21.07 33.26
CA LEU A 712 54.36 21.96 34.40
C LEU A 712 54.53 23.43 33.99
N GLN A 713 53.67 24.30 34.52
CA GLN A 713 53.69 25.73 34.29
C GLN A 713 53.93 26.47 35.61
N PHE A 714 55.18 26.86 35.85
CA PHE A 714 55.58 27.49 37.10
C PHE A 714 55.30 29.00 37.11
N SER A 715 54.75 29.47 38.22
CA SER A 715 54.74 30.86 38.66
C SER A 715 55.41 30.95 40.04
N ALA A 716 55.82 32.15 40.42
CA ALA A 716 56.37 32.40 41.75
C ALA A 716 55.69 33.63 42.37
N THR A 717 55.34 33.48 43.65
CA THR A 717 54.83 34.54 44.51
C THR A 717 55.69 34.58 45.78
N SER A 718 55.68 35.70 46.49
CA SER A 718 56.39 35.83 47.77
C SER A 718 55.46 36.44 48.81
N ILE A 719 55.57 35.97 50.05
CA ILE A 719 54.76 36.44 51.17
C ILE A 719 55.64 37.03 52.26
N SER A 720 55.19 38.15 52.83
CA SER A 720 55.82 38.75 54.02
C SER A 720 55.15 38.18 55.28
N ALA A 721 55.61 37.02 55.73
CA ALA A 721 55.05 36.35 56.90
C ALA A 721 56.17 35.75 57.77
N ALA A 722 56.80 36.60 58.60
CA ALA A 722 57.96 36.23 59.41
C ALA A 722 57.70 35.05 60.37
N GLU A 723 56.45 34.89 60.83
CA GLU A 723 56.00 33.77 61.67
C GLU A 723 56.30 32.40 61.05
N PHE A 724 56.33 32.31 59.72
CA PHE A 724 56.48 31.05 58.98
C PHE A 724 57.85 30.89 58.32
N GLN A 725 58.85 31.70 58.69
CA GLN A 725 60.24 31.51 58.21
C GLN A 725 60.84 30.20 58.73
N ASP A 726 60.44 29.79 59.93
CA ASP A 726 60.75 28.51 60.56
C ASP A 726 59.45 27.93 61.11
N ILE A 727 59.12 26.70 60.74
CA ILE A 727 57.90 26.02 61.20
C ILE A 727 58.21 25.25 62.47
N THR A 728 57.56 25.60 63.58
CA THR A 728 57.87 25.01 64.89
C THR A 728 56.91 23.89 65.29
N ASP A 729 55.84 23.68 64.52
CA ASP A 729 54.82 22.66 64.76
C ASP A 729 54.26 22.13 63.42
N LEU A 730 54.67 20.92 63.05
CA LEU A 730 54.18 20.12 61.93
C LEU A 730 52.98 19.25 62.35
N SER A 731 52.85 18.94 63.64
CA SER A 731 51.82 18.03 64.18
C SER A 731 50.44 18.68 64.36
N ASP A 732 50.36 20.02 64.43
CA ASP A 732 49.09 20.76 64.56
C ASP A 732 48.18 20.53 63.35
N ASP A 733 47.00 19.97 63.60
CA ASP A 733 45.92 19.86 62.61
C ASP A 733 44.78 20.88 62.89
N THR A 734 44.87 21.70 63.95
CA THR A 734 43.81 22.68 64.29
C THR A 734 43.84 23.90 63.38
N GLY A 735 45.01 24.27 62.86
CA GLY A 735 45.21 25.46 62.03
C GLY A 735 45.23 26.77 62.84
N THR A 736 45.39 26.68 64.16
CA THR A 736 45.36 27.84 65.06
C THR A 736 46.67 28.04 65.84
N VAL A 737 47.55 27.03 65.86
CA VAL A 737 48.82 27.08 66.58
C VAL A 737 49.81 28.00 65.87
N ALA A 738 50.49 28.87 66.63
CA ALA A 738 51.47 29.81 66.07
C ALA A 738 52.64 29.06 65.41
N SER A 739 53.15 29.60 64.30
CA SER A 739 54.23 29.00 63.51
C SER A 739 53.97 27.53 63.11
N SER A 740 52.70 27.10 63.05
CA SER A 740 52.34 25.77 62.59
C SER A 740 52.14 25.69 61.09
N LEU A 741 52.38 24.50 60.55
CA LEU A 741 52.18 24.22 59.13
C LEU A 741 50.73 24.46 58.70
N THR A 742 49.78 23.92 59.46
CA THR A 742 48.35 24.02 59.13
C THR A 742 47.85 25.46 59.22
N LYS A 743 48.38 26.27 60.16
CA LYS A 743 48.06 27.70 60.24
C LYS A 743 48.55 28.46 59.02
N LEU A 744 49.72 28.14 58.47
CA LEU A 744 50.20 28.73 57.22
C LEU A 744 49.20 28.53 56.08
N TYR A 745 48.66 27.32 55.93
CA TYR A 745 47.68 27.02 54.88
C TYR A 745 46.34 27.70 55.09
N VAL A 746 45.81 27.67 56.32
CA VAL A 746 44.50 28.27 56.64
C VAL A 746 44.54 29.79 56.57
N THR A 747 45.60 30.42 57.07
CA THR A 747 45.74 31.88 57.02
C THR A 747 46.00 32.41 55.62
N ASN A 748 46.56 31.57 54.73
CA ASN A 748 46.93 31.90 53.36
C ASN A 748 47.49 33.34 53.23
N PRO A 749 48.65 33.64 53.85
CA PRO A 749 49.13 35.00 53.98
C PRO A 749 49.25 35.70 52.63
N GLY A 750 48.73 36.92 52.53
CA GLY A 750 48.74 37.68 51.28
C GLY A 750 47.90 37.07 50.16
N SER A 751 47.03 36.09 50.47
CA SER A 751 46.22 35.35 49.50
C SER A 751 47.07 34.68 48.41
N ALA A 752 48.22 34.13 48.79
CA ALA A 752 49.22 33.62 47.86
C ALA A 752 48.83 32.31 47.16
N GLN A 753 47.96 31.48 47.75
CA GLN A 753 47.48 30.26 47.09
C GLN A 753 46.61 30.58 45.87
N ALA A 754 46.87 29.89 44.76
CA ALA A 754 46.04 29.90 43.57
C ALA A 754 45.21 28.61 43.50
N ALA A 755 43.89 28.75 43.39
CA ALA A 755 42.96 27.62 43.41
C ALA A 755 43.17 26.65 42.23
N ASP A 756 43.67 27.15 41.10
CA ASP A 756 43.92 26.40 39.87
C ASP A 756 45.38 25.92 39.73
N SER A 757 46.14 25.93 40.83
CA SER A 757 47.56 25.58 40.82
C SER A 757 47.91 24.65 41.98
N LEU A 758 48.94 23.82 41.77
CA LEU A 758 49.64 23.16 42.86
C LEU A 758 50.43 24.22 43.65
N ASN A 759 50.07 24.45 44.91
CA ASN A 759 50.69 25.48 45.74
C ASN A 759 51.81 24.87 46.59
N ILE A 760 53.04 25.31 46.34
CA ILE A 760 54.24 24.84 47.04
C ILE A 760 54.81 25.99 47.86
N TYR A 761 54.69 25.91 49.18
CA TYR A 761 55.36 26.85 50.07
C TYR A 761 56.83 26.50 50.19
N ILE A 762 57.68 27.52 50.17
CA ILE A 762 59.13 27.38 50.31
C ILE A 762 59.58 28.24 51.49
N THR A 763 60.15 27.60 52.51
CA THR A 763 60.62 28.26 53.73
C THR A 763 61.96 27.68 54.21
N ALA A 764 62.55 28.24 55.27
CA ALA A 764 63.91 27.87 55.68
C ALA A 764 63.97 26.46 56.27
N SER A 765 63.27 26.21 57.36
CA SER A 765 63.40 24.97 58.14
C SER A 765 62.15 24.66 58.95
N GLU A 766 62.19 23.50 59.61
CA GLU A 766 61.33 23.15 60.72
C GLU A 766 62.17 22.76 61.94
N SER A 767 61.63 23.03 63.13
CA SER A 767 62.32 22.80 64.40
C SER A 767 61.69 21.74 65.29
N GLU A 768 60.58 21.12 64.87
CA GLU A 768 59.88 20.12 65.70
C GLU A 768 60.62 18.78 65.66
N VAL A 769 60.91 18.29 64.45
CA VAL A 769 61.55 16.99 64.21
C VAL A 769 63.03 17.18 63.91
N GLY A 770 63.35 18.19 63.11
CA GLY A 770 64.69 18.48 62.61
C GLY A 770 65.11 17.53 61.50
N GLY A 771 64.99 17.99 60.25
CA GLY A 771 65.49 17.29 59.06
C GLY A 771 64.41 16.83 58.09
N VAL A 772 63.15 17.24 58.28
CA VAL A 772 62.09 17.01 57.30
C VAL A 772 62.36 17.84 56.05
N LEU A 773 62.37 17.21 54.88
CA LEU A 773 62.65 17.88 53.59
C LEU A 773 61.43 18.63 53.04
N GLY A 774 60.25 18.03 53.22
CA GLY A 774 58.98 18.59 52.77
C GLY A 774 57.81 17.80 53.36
N ILE A 775 56.61 18.33 53.19
CA ILE A 775 55.37 17.67 53.62
C ILE A 775 54.16 18.19 52.84
N ALA A 776 53.38 17.27 52.27
CA ALA A 776 52.02 17.52 51.80
C ALA A 776 51.02 17.39 52.95
N SER A 777 50.17 18.40 53.14
CA SER A 777 49.19 18.38 54.24
C SER A 777 48.12 17.30 54.11
N GLY A 778 47.81 16.86 52.89
CA GLY A 778 46.83 15.81 52.61
C GLY A 778 47.26 14.89 51.47
N ILE A 779 46.79 13.65 51.50
CA ILE A 779 47.00 12.64 50.45
C ILE A 779 45.65 12.15 49.88
N PRO A 780 45.08 12.83 48.87
CA PRO A 780 45.57 14.06 48.24
C PRO A 780 45.26 15.31 49.07
N GLY A 781 45.87 16.44 48.69
CA GLY A 781 45.35 17.75 49.08
C GLY A 781 44.10 18.13 48.29
N LEU A 782 43.54 19.31 48.58
CA LEU A 782 42.27 19.75 47.98
C LEU A 782 42.48 20.84 46.90
N PRO A 783 42.56 20.50 45.61
CA PRO A 783 42.64 21.48 44.54
C PRO A 783 41.32 22.24 44.35
N GLY A 784 41.37 23.43 43.74
CA GLY A 784 40.19 24.27 43.52
C GLY A 784 39.69 25.01 44.76
N VAL A 785 40.20 24.68 45.96
CA VAL A 785 39.81 25.29 47.23
C VAL A 785 41.05 25.68 48.02
N VAL A 786 41.23 26.98 48.24
CA VAL A 786 42.35 27.53 49.01
C VAL A 786 41.96 27.78 50.46
N GLY A 787 42.95 27.91 51.35
CA GLY A 787 42.73 28.27 52.75
C GLY A 787 42.17 27.12 53.61
N THR A 788 42.27 25.87 53.17
CA THR A 788 41.93 24.71 53.99
C THR A 788 43.17 24.14 54.66
N LYS A 789 42.97 23.33 55.69
CA LYS A 789 44.05 22.63 56.41
C LYS A 789 44.85 21.67 55.52
N LYS A 790 44.26 21.27 54.39
CA LYS A 790 44.79 20.29 53.43
C LYS A 790 45.05 20.91 52.03
N ALA A 791 45.15 22.25 51.93
CA ALA A 791 45.19 22.98 50.66
C ALA A 791 46.60 23.21 50.09
N GLY A 792 47.66 22.71 50.74
CA GLY A 792 49.03 22.98 50.28
C GLY A 792 50.06 21.93 50.67
N MET A 793 51.25 22.11 50.11
CA MET A 793 52.47 21.40 50.49
C MET A 793 53.58 22.41 50.76
N ILE A 794 54.59 21.99 51.54
CA ILE A 794 55.74 22.82 51.88
C ILE A 794 57.04 22.07 51.60
N VAL A 795 58.08 22.82 51.26
CA VAL A 795 59.46 22.33 51.10
C VAL A 795 60.38 23.23 51.93
N PHE A 796 61.26 22.60 52.70
CA PHE A 796 62.21 23.26 53.59
C PHE A 796 63.58 23.34 52.91
N LEU A 797 64.15 24.54 52.83
CA LEU A 797 65.39 24.81 52.10
C LEU A 797 66.63 24.23 52.80
N GLU A 798 66.74 24.48 54.10
CA GLU A 798 67.97 24.24 54.87
C GLU A 798 68.32 22.74 55.02
N PRO A 799 67.37 21.81 55.16
CA PRO A 799 67.66 20.37 55.15
C PRO A 799 68.31 19.86 53.85
N HIS A 800 68.16 20.56 52.72
CA HIS A 800 68.81 20.20 51.45
C HIS A 800 70.23 20.77 51.32
N ARG A 801 70.62 21.70 52.19
CA ARG A 801 71.88 22.44 52.04
C ARG A 801 73.07 21.59 52.49
N THR A 802 73.90 21.18 51.54
CA THR A 802 75.14 20.47 51.84
C THR A 802 76.33 21.42 52.07
N SER A 803 76.25 22.68 51.64
CA SER A 803 77.31 23.69 51.79
C SER A 803 76.81 25.13 51.81
N GLY A 804 77.62 26.06 52.30
CA GLY A 804 77.28 27.49 52.41
C GLY A 804 76.62 27.86 53.75
N THR A 805 76.05 29.06 53.83
CA THR A 805 75.39 29.58 55.04
C THR A 805 73.87 29.61 54.85
N ALA A 806 73.11 29.37 55.90
CA ALA A 806 71.65 29.45 55.87
C ALA A 806 71.15 30.77 55.25
N GLY A 807 70.06 30.69 54.48
CA GLY A 807 69.51 31.83 53.74
C GLY A 807 70.30 32.27 52.50
N THR A 808 71.43 31.65 52.17
CA THR A 808 72.13 31.87 50.88
C THR A 808 71.60 30.94 49.79
N ALA A 809 71.95 31.18 48.53
CA ALA A 809 71.51 30.35 47.41
C ALA A 809 72.00 28.90 47.59
N LEU A 810 71.16 27.94 47.23
CA LEU A 810 71.51 26.51 47.24
C LEU A 810 72.43 26.17 46.06
N SER A 811 73.28 25.15 46.21
CA SER A 811 74.07 24.66 45.08
C SER A 811 73.18 23.96 44.05
N ALA A 812 73.67 23.76 42.83
CA ALA A 812 72.89 23.05 41.80
C ALA A 812 72.52 21.61 42.21
N ALA A 813 73.39 20.93 42.97
CA ALA A 813 73.10 19.60 43.52
C ALA A 813 72.02 19.65 44.60
N ASP A 814 72.10 20.63 45.52
CA ASP A 814 71.08 20.82 46.56
C ASP A 814 69.72 21.19 45.93
N LEU A 815 69.71 22.01 44.88
CA LEU A 815 68.49 22.34 44.12
C LEU A 815 67.94 21.13 43.36
N THR A 816 68.80 20.26 42.82
CA THR A 816 68.34 19.01 42.19
C THR A 816 67.63 18.13 43.21
N PHE A 817 68.22 17.98 44.40
CA PHE A 817 67.60 17.22 45.49
C PHE A 817 66.29 17.88 45.98
N MET A 818 66.27 19.20 46.10
CA MET A 818 65.04 19.96 46.39
C MET A 818 63.97 19.71 45.31
N GLY A 819 64.35 19.60 44.04
CA GLY A 819 63.45 19.26 42.94
C GLY A 819 62.84 17.86 43.04
N ASP A 820 63.60 16.88 43.54
CA ASP A 820 63.08 15.54 43.86
C ASP A 820 62.06 15.62 45.01
N THR A 821 62.36 16.35 46.08
CA THR A 821 61.42 16.60 47.20
C THR A 821 60.15 17.32 46.75
N MET A 822 60.29 18.39 45.95
CA MET A 822 59.15 19.10 45.36
C MET A 822 58.26 18.14 44.55
N ALA A 823 58.86 17.26 43.75
CA ALA A 823 58.13 16.29 42.96
C ALA A 823 57.46 15.19 43.82
N HIS A 824 58.14 14.72 44.86
CA HIS A 824 57.65 13.70 45.79
C HIS A 824 56.41 14.19 46.56
N GLU A 825 56.52 15.36 47.20
CA GLU A 825 55.41 15.95 47.95
C GLU A 825 54.25 16.37 47.03
N ALA A 826 54.55 16.79 45.79
CA ALA A 826 53.53 16.99 44.78
C ALA A 826 52.81 15.68 44.42
N GLY A 827 53.55 14.56 44.38
CA GLY A 827 52.98 13.22 44.23
C GLY A 827 51.94 12.93 45.30
N HIS A 828 52.28 13.17 46.57
CA HIS A 828 51.35 13.05 47.69
C HIS A 828 50.13 13.96 47.55
N PHE A 829 50.35 15.26 47.33
CA PHE A 829 49.27 16.22 47.14
C PHE A 829 48.31 15.80 46.01
N LEU A 830 48.84 15.19 44.95
CA LEU A 830 48.06 14.75 43.80
C LEU A 830 47.44 13.35 43.96
N GLY A 831 47.80 12.59 45.00
CA GLY A 831 47.17 11.33 45.37
C GLY A 831 48.04 10.09 45.45
N LEU A 832 49.35 10.20 45.20
CA LEU A 832 50.28 9.08 45.29
C LEU A 832 50.64 8.78 46.74
N PHE A 833 50.83 7.51 47.05
CA PHE A 833 51.36 7.07 48.33
C PHE A 833 52.79 6.59 48.17
N HIS A 834 53.48 6.40 49.29
CA HIS A 834 54.76 5.73 49.26
C HIS A 834 54.64 4.32 48.66
N THR A 835 55.59 3.97 47.78
CA THR A 835 55.74 2.62 47.22
C THR A 835 55.87 1.59 48.32
N ASN A 836 56.61 1.91 49.37
CA ASN A 836 56.49 1.32 50.69
C ASN A 836 56.84 2.32 51.78
N GLU A 837 56.26 2.13 52.96
CA GLU A 837 56.65 2.89 54.15
C GLU A 837 58.02 2.41 54.69
N ARG A 838 58.53 3.12 55.71
CA ARG A 838 59.85 2.89 56.34
C ARG A 838 60.18 1.43 56.62
N GLY A 839 59.22 0.65 57.13
CA GLY A 839 59.43 -0.76 57.50
C GLY A 839 59.33 -1.78 56.35
N GLY A 840 59.09 -1.32 55.11
CA GLY A 840 58.82 -2.20 53.97
C GLY A 840 57.45 -2.90 54.04
N PHE A 841 57.09 -3.59 52.96
CA PHE A 841 55.84 -4.35 52.87
C PHE A 841 55.94 -5.71 53.59
N ASP A 842 55.00 -5.99 54.49
CA ASP A 842 54.92 -7.24 55.23
C ASP A 842 53.61 -7.96 54.92
N SER A 843 53.67 -8.95 54.01
CA SER A 843 52.48 -9.71 53.58
C SER A 843 51.84 -10.53 54.70
N THR A 844 52.54 -10.76 55.82
CA THR A 844 52.00 -11.55 56.95
C THR A 844 51.04 -10.76 57.83
N LEU A 845 51.11 -9.42 57.77
CA LEU A 845 50.24 -8.53 58.52
C LEU A 845 48.90 -8.24 57.81
N VAL A 846 48.70 -8.83 56.62
CA VAL A 846 47.50 -8.66 55.80
C VAL A 846 46.31 -9.50 56.30
N SER A 847 46.52 -10.44 57.22
CA SER A 847 45.52 -11.43 57.63
C SER A 847 45.14 -11.47 59.11
N SER A 848 45.53 -10.49 59.95
CA SER A 848 45.23 -10.53 61.39
C SER A 848 44.55 -9.26 61.90
N VAL A 849 43.29 -9.41 62.35
CA VAL A 849 42.51 -8.43 63.14
C VAL A 849 43.22 -7.88 64.38
N SER A 850 44.26 -8.56 64.87
CA SER A 850 45.00 -8.19 66.08
C SER A 850 46.10 -7.15 65.88
N ASN A 851 46.55 -6.90 64.64
CA ASN A 851 47.55 -5.86 64.32
C ASN A 851 46.92 -4.63 63.66
N TRP A 852 45.76 -4.27 64.21
CA TRP A 852 45.01 -3.08 63.88
C TRP A 852 45.81 -1.82 64.29
N PRO A 853 46.12 -0.87 63.40
CA PRO A 853 45.84 -0.78 61.97
C PRO A 853 47.13 -0.80 61.09
N PHE A 854 48.18 -1.55 61.42
CA PHE A 854 49.53 -1.28 60.87
C PHE A 854 50.02 -2.24 59.75
N GLY A 855 49.21 -3.21 59.33
CA GLY A 855 49.68 -4.31 58.48
C GLY A 855 49.54 -4.17 56.96
N ILE A 856 48.44 -3.58 56.50
CA ILE A 856 48.03 -3.53 55.08
C ILE A 856 48.44 -2.21 54.41
N TYR A 857 48.93 -1.24 55.19
CA TYR A 857 49.12 0.15 54.78
C TYR A 857 50.55 0.49 54.35
N ASN A 858 51.40 -0.51 54.13
CA ASN A 858 52.83 -0.29 53.95
C ASN A 858 53.29 -0.31 52.49
N LYS A 859 52.38 -0.29 51.51
CA LYS A 859 52.69 -0.10 50.07
C LYS A 859 51.59 0.67 49.34
N ASP A 860 51.87 1.19 48.15
CA ASP A 860 50.85 1.87 47.34
C ASP A 860 49.79 0.87 46.77
N ALA A 861 48.72 1.45 46.22
CA ALA A 861 47.58 0.74 45.64
C ALA A 861 47.89 0.02 44.33
N MET A 862 49.02 0.35 43.72
CA MET A 862 49.15 0.34 42.27
C MET A 862 49.80 -0.95 41.86
N SER A 863 49.08 -1.69 41.03
CA SER A 863 49.45 -3.05 40.68
C SER A 863 50.73 -3.12 39.85
N ASP A 864 51.11 -2.04 39.16
CA ASP A 864 52.33 -1.97 38.36
C ASP A 864 53.53 -1.35 39.09
N THR A 865 53.37 -0.82 40.31
CA THR A 865 54.44 -0.14 41.05
C THR A 865 55.33 -1.14 41.80
N PRO A 866 56.63 -1.25 41.45
CA PRO A 866 57.55 -2.07 42.22
C PRO A 866 57.73 -1.52 43.64
N PHE A 867 57.82 -2.42 44.62
CA PHE A 867 57.97 -2.09 46.03
C PHE A 867 59.01 -2.99 46.71
N CYS A 868 59.30 -2.73 47.99
CA CYS A 868 60.22 -3.55 48.77
C CYS A 868 59.57 -4.25 49.96
N ASN A 869 59.81 -5.56 50.04
CA ASN A 869 59.41 -6.37 51.19
C ASN A 869 60.23 -6.01 52.43
N LYS A 870 59.61 -6.13 53.59
CA LYS A 870 60.26 -6.05 54.91
C LYS A 870 61.40 -7.06 55.09
N SER A 871 61.34 -8.20 54.40
CA SER A 871 62.43 -9.19 54.40
C SER A 871 63.76 -8.67 53.85
N ASN A 872 63.76 -7.50 53.20
CA ASN A 872 64.94 -6.89 52.61
C ASN A 872 65.69 -5.97 53.59
N ASP A 873 65.12 -5.69 54.77
CA ASP A 873 65.82 -5.08 55.92
C ASP A 873 66.93 -6.05 56.37
N ALA A 874 68.10 -5.91 55.76
CA ALA A 874 69.21 -6.84 55.88
C ALA A 874 70.03 -6.56 57.14
N ASN A 875 70.02 -5.31 57.61
CA ASN A 875 70.71 -4.90 58.83
C ASN A 875 69.82 -5.03 60.10
N THR A 876 68.53 -5.34 59.94
CA THR A 876 67.53 -5.52 61.00
C THR A 876 67.31 -4.30 61.88
N ASP A 877 67.51 -3.10 61.33
CA ASP A 877 67.30 -1.83 62.04
C ASP A 877 65.82 -1.38 62.04
N GLY A 878 64.95 -2.17 61.41
CA GLY A 878 63.52 -1.91 61.28
C GLY A 878 63.19 -0.99 60.10
N MET A 879 64.15 -0.68 59.24
CA MET A 879 63.99 0.15 58.06
C MET A 879 64.43 -0.59 56.80
N VAL A 880 63.73 -0.32 55.70
CA VAL A 880 64.19 -0.72 54.37
C VAL A 880 64.80 0.50 53.70
N SER A 881 66.13 0.59 53.70
CA SER A 881 66.88 1.69 53.10
C SER A 881 66.86 1.66 51.57
N ILE A 882 67.29 2.76 50.94
CA ILE A 882 67.50 2.84 49.48
C ILE A 882 68.39 1.69 48.99
N SER A 883 69.48 1.40 49.70
CA SER A 883 70.44 0.36 49.30
C SER A 883 69.86 -1.05 49.36
N GLU A 884 69.00 -1.31 50.34
CA GLU A 884 68.29 -2.59 50.52
C GLU A 884 67.14 -2.77 49.53
N CYS A 885 66.66 -1.67 48.96
CA CYS A 885 65.53 -1.62 48.03
C CYS A 885 65.94 -1.33 46.58
N SER A 886 67.23 -1.41 46.27
CA SER A 886 67.80 -1.21 44.92
C SER A 886 68.11 -2.53 44.20
N GLY A 887 67.41 -3.61 44.54
CA GLY A 887 67.58 -4.94 43.96
C GLY A 887 66.90 -5.13 42.60
N THR A 888 66.53 -6.38 42.30
CA THR A 888 65.83 -6.78 41.06
C THR A 888 64.58 -7.58 41.37
N GLY A 889 63.67 -7.71 40.39
CA GLY A 889 62.34 -8.30 40.60
C GLY A 889 61.30 -7.23 40.95
N PHE A 890 60.09 -7.60 41.35
CA PHE A 890 59.02 -6.64 41.66
C PHE A 890 58.96 -6.22 43.14
N THR A 891 59.34 -7.14 44.03
CA THR A 891 59.20 -6.99 45.50
C THR A 891 60.52 -6.70 46.22
N ASN A 892 61.58 -6.46 45.45
CA ASN A 892 62.90 -6.07 45.92
C ASN A 892 63.45 -4.95 45.05
N SER A 893 62.57 -4.05 44.66
CA SER A 893 62.90 -2.88 43.86
C SER A 893 61.83 -1.83 44.11
N GLY A 894 62.22 -0.58 44.30
CA GLY A 894 61.27 0.50 44.59
C GLY A 894 62.00 1.79 44.93
N ALA A 895 63.27 1.66 45.34
CA ALA A 895 64.14 2.78 45.69
C ALA A 895 64.29 3.84 44.59
N SER A 896 64.22 3.46 43.31
CA SER A 896 64.30 4.40 42.18
C SER A 896 62.98 5.09 41.83
N ASN A 897 61.86 4.65 42.44
CA ASN A 897 60.58 5.33 42.29
C ASN A 897 60.61 6.65 43.09
N LEU A 898 60.02 7.70 42.52
CA LEU A 898 59.91 9.00 43.17
C LEU A 898 59.24 8.89 44.54
N MET A 899 58.24 8.03 44.66
CA MET A 899 57.45 7.87 45.89
C MET A 899 58.08 6.86 46.86
N PHE A 900 59.39 6.63 46.82
CA PHE A 900 60.04 5.86 47.89
C PHE A 900 60.18 6.72 49.14
N TRP A 901 59.95 6.15 50.34
CA TRP A 901 59.83 6.92 51.59
C TRP A 901 61.10 7.68 52.03
N ALA A 902 62.27 7.32 51.50
CA ALA A 902 63.56 7.91 51.85
C ALA A 902 64.23 8.51 50.63
N GLY A 903 64.95 9.62 50.83
CA GLY A 903 65.82 10.24 49.83
C GLY A 903 67.20 10.57 50.39
N ASP A 904 68.23 10.45 49.55
CA ASP A 904 69.65 10.65 49.93
C ASP A 904 70.36 11.75 49.12
N GLY A 905 69.68 12.38 48.16
CA GLY A 905 70.24 13.39 47.26
C GLY A 905 71.27 12.87 46.25
N VAL A 906 71.48 11.55 46.16
CA VAL A 906 72.47 10.90 45.28
C VAL A 906 71.80 9.91 44.33
N THR A 907 70.84 9.15 44.84
CA THR A 907 70.08 8.16 44.07
C THR A 907 69.06 8.87 43.20
N SER A 908 69.01 8.52 41.90
CA SER A 908 68.04 9.13 40.98
C SER A 908 66.65 8.53 41.16
N GLN A 909 65.87 9.09 42.08
CA GLN A 909 64.50 8.66 42.40
C GLN A 909 63.47 9.40 41.54
N THR A 910 63.50 9.14 40.23
CA THR A 910 62.69 9.89 39.25
C THR A 910 61.56 9.08 38.63
N GLN A 911 61.53 7.78 38.89
CA GLN A 911 60.63 6.88 38.17
C GLN A 911 59.21 7.03 38.68
N LEU A 912 58.25 7.16 37.76
CA LEU A 912 56.83 7.02 38.03
C LEU A 912 56.25 6.01 37.04
N THR A 913 55.40 5.10 37.50
CA THR A 913 54.78 4.07 36.66
C THR A 913 53.62 4.61 35.83
N GLY A 914 53.14 3.79 34.89
CA GLY A 914 51.97 4.10 34.07
C GLY A 914 50.70 4.28 34.90
N GLU A 915 50.49 3.47 35.94
CA GLU A 915 49.35 3.62 36.86
C GLU A 915 49.48 4.83 37.77
N GLN A 916 50.69 5.15 38.26
CA GLN A 916 50.96 6.40 38.99
C GLN A 916 50.65 7.61 38.10
N GLY A 917 51.16 7.61 36.87
CA GLY A 917 50.84 8.64 35.88
C GLY A 917 49.36 8.70 35.53
N TRP A 918 48.67 7.58 35.44
CA TRP A 918 47.21 7.55 35.24
C TRP A 918 46.48 8.31 36.36
N LEU A 919 46.81 8.04 37.64
CA LEU A 919 46.17 8.72 38.77
C LEU A 919 46.47 10.23 38.76
N LEU A 920 47.73 10.61 38.56
CA LEU A 920 48.16 12.02 38.47
C LEU A 920 47.41 12.76 37.35
N ARG A 921 47.26 12.13 36.18
CA ARG A 921 46.57 12.71 35.02
C ARG A 921 45.08 12.90 35.26
N LEU A 922 44.45 12.08 36.10
CA LEU A 922 43.03 12.24 36.43
C LEU A 922 42.77 13.32 37.48
N ASN A 923 43.81 13.82 38.16
CA ASN A 923 43.65 14.89 39.15
C ASN A 923 43.03 16.15 38.52
N PRO A 924 42.10 16.86 39.20
CA PRO A 924 41.47 18.06 38.66
C PRO A 924 42.43 19.18 38.23
N LEU A 925 43.66 19.23 38.78
CA LEU A 925 44.69 20.19 38.36
C LEU A 925 45.35 19.87 37.01
N ALA A 926 45.24 18.62 36.52
CA ALA A 926 45.81 18.18 35.26
C ALA A 926 44.75 18.26 34.13
N TYR A 927 44.95 19.16 33.18
CA TYR A 927 43.96 19.49 32.14
C TYR A 927 44.48 19.36 30.71
#